data_AF-A0A1B6ATA0-F1
#
_entry.id   AF-A0A1B6ATA0-F1
#
_cell.length_a   1.000
_cell.length_b   1.000
_cell.length_c   1.000
_cell.angle_alpha   90.00
_cell.angle_beta   90.00
_cell.angle_gamma   90.00
#
_symmetry.space_group_name_H-M   'P 1'
#
loop_
_entity.id
_entity.type
_entity.pdbx_description
1 polymer ?
#
loop_
_entity_poly.entity_id
_entity_poly.type
_entity_poly.pdbx_seq_one_letter_code
_entity_poly.pdbx_strand_id
1 'polypeptide(L)'
;MTDQRHAPAADPGFVLRFQDNREPAVDAGRYRVKATQTLPGVVGDTGDYLKPVEEIFEVRAPQFALADEQVHAANPAPEARSDYSTTLAHLTLTDPLLPWMRRLDEPGALEAPPAEPWLALLLFAAGELPGDPESAGLTVPLTAEQLLADAPGVRHPRVRQIEGDPTAICHTVEIPGDVFTAVVPRTDELRHLTHVREVRTDAGLRGEQLAEGTYAVVLANRLPDREHRIRYAAHLVALEGCRSILADADAGRLTAGVRIRLAALRSWSFLSDPAPGGGFPGRVRHFLFDQQHNERDLLLRVPQPPPEPPAGADPAAYATARARLVSGRVPLTYGLETGERSCAWYRGPFTAEPAQPLPAAPAAGWTSAAQLMAYEKAWGLFDAGWGAAWTLGRALALADADFAAMLTAWHAKARTRAAALAQRLAAVGLDVADSGDARALTPRPFGTLLEELAAGGAAARLLRAGTHPDGSRHTPPPEPFHRAPAAGRRGAGRAARTAELLADPPDALRTALTAQLADAAAPISAWLQRLRLLHTLPFADLVPDERALPAESLRLFYVDQGWLTGLVSGAAGIALTGETDAALARIAAPWNRTDAQEPTPRAGVLIRSALVHECPGLLVRPYRGHGEGRTPLAVLRQDALGPDVLLVLFEQVPDEVELAEPPEGLSFGIDLDLDRKRVIDLRRVDAPDVARQIDSEAFPRPVGDDGLDAYLRPDPAGRPAVLDLRPAAADRLLRKLGTRLTELGQQAAAEFGPAGLAVQLVNMPRRQLITRAGAPR
;
A
#
# COMPACT_ATOMS: atom_id res chain seq x y z
N MET A 1 -3.43 -3.32 -7.32
CA MET A 1 -4.38 -4.27 -6.68
C MET A 1 -3.58 -5.40 -6.05
N THR A 2 -3.20 -5.24 -4.79
CA THR A 2 -2.57 -6.29 -3.98
C THR A 2 -3.69 -7.09 -3.31
N ASP A 3 -3.80 -8.39 -3.63
CA ASP A 3 -4.78 -9.29 -3.02
C ASP A 3 -4.36 -9.59 -1.57
N GLN A 4 -4.75 -8.71 -0.63
CA GLN A 4 -4.41 -8.82 0.79
C GLN A 4 -5.30 -9.80 1.56
N ARG A 5 -6.15 -10.58 0.88
CA ARG A 5 -7.02 -11.59 1.52
C ARG A 5 -6.28 -12.65 2.34
N HIS A 6 -4.96 -12.74 2.21
CA HIS A 6 -4.09 -13.68 2.90
C HIS A 6 -2.90 -13.02 3.61
N ALA A 7 -3.00 -11.74 4.01
CA ALA A 7 -1.91 -11.11 4.78
C ALA A 7 -1.70 -11.87 6.11
N PRO A 8 -0.50 -12.45 6.36
CA PRO A 8 -0.24 -13.17 7.60
C PRO A 8 -0.36 -12.25 8.83
N ALA A 9 -0.75 -12.82 9.96
CA ALA A 9 -0.87 -12.13 11.25
C ALA A 9 0.48 -11.68 11.84
N ALA A 10 1.58 -12.25 11.35
CA ALA A 10 2.94 -11.86 11.69
C ALA A 10 3.50 -11.00 10.55
N ASP A 11 4.10 -9.86 10.92
CA ASP A 11 4.80 -9.03 9.97
C ASP A 11 5.89 -9.82 9.23
N PRO A 12 6.14 -9.49 7.96
CA PRO A 12 7.34 -9.89 7.26
C PRO A 12 8.60 -9.52 8.06
N GLY A 13 9.14 -10.45 8.84
CA GLY A 13 10.38 -10.24 9.58
C GLY A 13 11.57 -10.46 8.65
N PHE A 14 12.27 -9.39 8.27
CA PHE A 14 13.65 -9.51 7.81
C PHE A 14 14.57 -9.53 9.03
N VAL A 15 15.54 -10.44 9.05
CA VAL A 15 16.62 -10.36 10.04
C VAL A 15 17.74 -9.53 9.43
N LEU A 16 17.94 -8.34 9.99
CA LEU A 16 19.01 -7.42 9.61
C LEU A 16 20.17 -7.56 10.57
N ARG A 17 21.39 -7.66 10.04
CA ARG A 17 22.62 -7.59 10.82
C ARG A 17 23.50 -6.46 10.32
N PHE A 18 23.84 -5.55 11.23
CA PHE A 18 24.77 -4.45 10.97
C PHE A 18 26.17 -4.84 11.46
N GLN A 19 27.20 -4.55 10.67
CA GLN A 19 28.62 -4.75 11.01
C GLN A 19 29.37 -3.43 10.80
N ASP A 20 30.34 -3.14 11.67
CA ASP A 20 31.06 -1.86 11.67
C ASP A 20 31.90 -1.65 10.39
N ASN A 21 32.64 -2.69 9.97
CA ASN A 21 33.48 -2.66 8.80
C ASN A 21 33.63 -4.05 8.18
N ARG A 22 34.10 -4.09 6.92
CA ARG A 22 34.54 -5.31 6.27
C ARG A 22 35.78 -5.02 5.42
N GLU A 23 36.94 -5.21 6.03
CA GLU A 23 38.23 -4.90 5.41
C GLU A 23 38.69 -6.06 4.50
N PRO A 24 39.23 -5.77 3.30
CA PRO A 24 39.85 -6.79 2.48
C PRO A 24 41.16 -7.28 3.10
N ALA A 25 41.55 -8.53 2.82
CA ALA A 25 42.83 -9.06 3.30
C ALA A 25 44.05 -8.40 2.62
N VAL A 26 43.85 -7.87 1.40
CA VAL A 26 44.85 -7.17 0.59
C VAL A 26 44.12 -6.01 -0.08
N ASP A 27 44.62 -4.80 0.10
CA ASP A 27 44.07 -3.57 -0.51
C ASP A 27 44.24 -3.58 -2.04
N ALA A 28 43.57 -2.65 -2.72
CA ALA A 28 43.80 -2.42 -4.13
C ALA A 28 45.19 -1.80 -4.36
N GLY A 29 45.86 -2.26 -5.41
CA GLY A 29 47.19 -1.76 -5.78
C GLY A 29 48.07 -2.81 -6.45
N ARG A 30 49.31 -2.40 -6.73
CA ARG A 30 50.34 -3.25 -7.33
C ARG A 30 51.23 -3.86 -6.27
N TYR A 31 51.27 -5.18 -6.24
CA TYR A 31 52.06 -5.96 -5.31
C TYR A 31 53.19 -6.67 -6.04
N ARG A 32 54.35 -6.74 -5.39
CA ARG A 32 55.48 -7.53 -5.85
C ARG A 32 55.68 -8.71 -4.90
N VAL A 33 55.43 -9.92 -5.38
CA VAL A 33 55.78 -11.15 -4.66
C VAL A 33 57.21 -11.49 -5.00
N LYS A 34 58.04 -11.69 -3.98
CA LYS A 34 59.41 -12.17 -4.13
C LYS A 34 59.54 -13.52 -3.45
N ALA A 35 59.76 -14.57 -4.24
CA ALA A 35 60.02 -15.90 -3.74
C ALA A 35 61.54 -16.15 -3.69
N THR A 36 62.04 -16.47 -2.50
CA THR A 36 63.46 -16.85 -2.27
C THR A 36 63.51 -18.24 -1.68
N GLN A 37 64.32 -19.12 -2.26
CA GLN A 37 64.52 -20.48 -1.74
C GLN A 37 65.96 -20.61 -1.21
N THR A 38 66.08 -21.09 0.02
CA THR A 38 67.38 -21.36 0.67
C THR A 38 67.53 -22.86 0.92
N LEU A 39 68.72 -23.42 0.63
CA LEU A 39 69.06 -24.83 0.85
C LEU A 39 70.12 -24.95 1.96
N PRO A 40 69.74 -25.27 3.21
CA PRO A 40 70.70 -25.43 4.28
C PRO A 40 71.48 -26.76 4.14
N GLY A 41 72.82 -26.70 4.09
CA GLY A 41 73.70 -27.89 4.21
C GLY A 41 74.78 -28.09 3.12
N VAL A 42 74.93 -27.19 2.15
CA VAL A 42 75.93 -27.31 1.09
C VAL A 42 77.22 -26.56 1.49
N VAL A 43 78.32 -27.30 1.73
CA VAL A 43 79.64 -26.71 2.05
C VAL A 43 80.35 -26.33 0.76
N GLY A 44 80.67 -25.04 0.60
CA GLY A 44 81.22 -24.45 -0.64
C GLY A 44 80.20 -23.68 -1.49
N ASP A 45 79.01 -23.42 -0.95
CA ASP A 45 77.90 -22.74 -1.62
C ASP A 45 78.12 -21.21 -1.66
N THR A 46 78.16 -20.62 -2.86
CA THR A 46 78.25 -19.16 -3.08
C THR A 46 76.90 -18.43 -2.92
N GLY A 47 75.81 -19.14 -2.60
CA GLY A 47 74.49 -18.58 -2.31
C GLY A 47 73.67 -18.14 -3.53
N ASP A 48 74.15 -18.38 -4.75
CA ASP A 48 73.64 -17.76 -5.99
C ASP A 48 72.96 -18.75 -6.96
N TYR A 49 72.62 -19.96 -6.50
CA TYR A 49 72.06 -21.01 -7.36
C TYR A 49 70.58 -20.83 -7.73
N LEU A 50 69.80 -20.18 -6.85
CA LEU A 50 68.37 -19.96 -7.03
C LEU A 50 68.10 -18.46 -7.03
N LYS A 51 68.00 -17.88 -8.23
CA LYS A 51 67.66 -16.47 -8.39
C LYS A 51 66.27 -16.22 -7.80
N PRO A 52 66.09 -15.15 -7.01
CA PRO A 52 64.77 -14.75 -6.55
C PRO A 52 63.84 -14.58 -7.74
N VAL A 53 62.67 -15.25 -7.70
CA VAL A 53 61.62 -15.02 -8.69
C VAL A 53 60.75 -13.91 -8.15
N GLU A 54 60.59 -12.87 -8.96
CA GLU A 54 59.73 -11.74 -8.65
C GLU A 54 58.56 -11.75 -9.64
N GLU A 55 57.34 -11.71 -9.12
CA GLU A 55 56.13 -11.57 -9.92
C GLU A 55 55.34 -10.35 -9.42
N ILE A 56 54.85 -9.55 -10.35
CA ILE A 56 54.04 -8.37 -10.04
C ILE A 56 52.61 -8.71 -10.40
N PHE A 57 51.70 -8.56 -9.44
CA PHE A 57 50.26 -8.69 -9.66
C PHE A 57 49.55 -7.44 -9.19
N GLU A 58 48.34 -7.20 -9.72
CA GLU A 58 47.53 -6.03 -9.43
C GLU A 58 46.19 -6.48 -8.87
N VAL A 59 45.84 -5.97 -7.69
CA VAL A 59 44.49 -6.08 -7.13
C VAL A 59 43.70 -4.87 -7.60
N ARG A 60 42.68 -5.10 -8.43
CA ARG A 60 41.91 -4.01 -9.05
C ARG A 60 40.70 -3.65 -8.21
N ALA A 61 40.47 -2.35 -8.02
CA ALA A 61 39.23 -1.80 -7.49
C ALA A 61 38.85 -0.52 -8.28
N PRO A 62 37.56 -0.13 -8.29
CA PRO A 62 37.15 1.17 -8.82
C PRO A 62 37.96 2.32 -8.22
N GLN A 63 38.41 3.27 -9.05
CA GLN A 63 39.22 4.42 -8.61
C GLN A 63 38.51 5.76 -8.91
N PHE A 64 38.20 6.05 -10.18
CA PHE A 64 37.58 7.32 -10.60
C PHE A 64 36.20 7.16 -11.27
N ALA A 65 35.74 5.92 -11.45
CA ALA A 65 34.44 5.61 -12.01
C ALA A 65 33.88 4.35 -11.34
N LEU A 66 32.55 4.31 -11.15
CA LEU A 66 31.83 3.18 -10.57
C LEU A 66 30.77 2.71 -11.57
N ALA A 67 30.66 1.40 -11.76
CA ALA A 67 29.64 0.84 -12.65
C ALA A 67 28.26 0.88 -11.98
N ASP A 68 27.20 1.05 -12.77
CA ASP A 68 25.83 1.18 -12.26
C ASP A 68 25.36 -0.10 -11.53
N GLU A 69 25.85 -1.27 -11.94
CA GLU A 69 25.56 -2.55 -11.28
C GLU A 69 26.17 -2.68 -9.88
N GLN A 70 27.14 -1.82 -9.55
CA GLN A 70 27.73 -1.76 -8.21
C GLN A 70 26.87 -0.98 -7.21
N VAL A 71 25.85 -0.26 -7.70
CA VAL A 71 24.88 0.47 -6.88
C VAL A 71 23.61 -0.36 -6.74
N HIS A 72 23.30 -0.79 -5.53
CA HIS A 72 22.08 -1.53 -5.24
C HIS A 72 20.86 -0.61 -5.10
N ALA A 73 21.01 0.49 -4.35
CA ALA A 73 19.93 1.45 -4.10
C ALA A 73 20.48 2.82 -3.69
N ALA A 74 19.73 3.88 -4.02
CA ALA A 74 19.99 5.25 -3.58
C ALA A 74 18.75 5.79 -2.87
N ASN A 75 18.92 6.41 -1.71
CA ASN A 75 17.83 7.03 -0.97
C ASN A 75 18.22 8.45 -0.52
N PRO A 76 17.39 9.48 -0.71
CA PRO A 76 16.20 9.50 -1.55
C PRO A 76 16.44 9.01 -2.98
N ALA A 77 15.44 8.39 -3.59
CA ALA A 77 15.55 7.89 -4.96
C ALA A 77 15.78 9.05 -5.95
N PRO A 78 16.45 8.81 -7.10
CA PRO A 78 16.63 9.82 -8.13
C PRO A 78 15.31 10.48 -8.55
N GLU A 79 15.29 11.81 -8.60
CA GLU A 79 14.13 12.65 -8.92
C GLU A 79 12.93 12.51 -7.97
N ALA A 80 13.11 11.86 -6.81
CA ALA A 80 12.06 11.72 -5.81
C ALA A 80 11.67 13.08 -5.20
N ARG A 81 10.41 13.16 -4.75
CA ARG A 81 9.81 14.36 -4.17
C ARG A 81 9.02 13.95 -2.93
N SER A 82 9.49 14.35 -1.75
CA SER A 82 8.82 14.10 -0.47
C SER A 82 9.40 15.02 0.61
N ASP A 83 8.91 14.89 1.83
CA ASP A 83 9.50 15.50 3.01
C ASP A 83 10.72 14.69 3.46
N TYR A 84 11.92 15.13 3.06
CA TYR A 84 13.19 14.53 3.48
C TYR A 84 13.88 15.32 4.59
N SER A 85 13.19 16.26 5.26
CA SER A 85 13.78 17.15 6.28
C SER A 85 14.37 16.42 7.49
N THR A 86 14.00 15.15 7.67
CA THR A 86 14.46 14.24 8.72
C THR A 86 15.27 13.06 8.19
N THR A 87 15.42 12.91 6.88
CA THR A 87 16.11 11.76 6.26
C THR A 87 17.53 12.13 5.84
N LEU A 88 18.49 11.28 6.17
CA LEU A 88 19.86 11.35 5.65
C LEU A 88 19.92 10.61 4.31
N ALA A 89 20.47 11.29 3.31
CA ALA A 89 20.78 10.65 2.05
C ALA A 89 21.79 9.52 2.27
N HIS A 90 21.59 8.38 1.61
CA HIS A 90 22.48 7.24 1.70
C HIS A 90 22.47 6.40 0.42
N LEU A 91 23.55 5.67 0.22
CA LEU A 91 23.77 4.80 -0.93
C LEU A 91 24.09 3.39 -0.45
N THR A 92 23.43 2.39 -1.03
CA THR A 92 23.71 0.97 -0.80
C THR A 92 24.50 0.41 -1.98
N LEU A 93 25.68 -0.15 -1.72
CA LEU A 93 26.62 -0.73 -2.67
C LEU A 93 26.52 -2.26 -2.64
N THR A 94 26.62 -2.90 -3.81
CA THR A 94 26.54 -4.37 -3.91
C THR A 94 27.80 -5.08 -3.41
N ASP A 95 28.97 -4.45 -3.54
CA ASP A 95 30.23 -4.96 -2.99
C ASP A 95 30.43 -4.44 -1.56
N PRO A 96 30.40 -5.32 -0.53
CA PRO A 96 30.56 -4.91 0.86
C PRO A 96 31.99 -4.54 1.24
N LEU A 97 32.99 -4.82 0.39
CA LEU A 97 34.40 -4.49 0.66
C LEU A 97 34.79 -3.11 0.08
N LEU A 98 34.03 -2.63 -0.91
CA LEU A 98 34.38 -1.47 -1.74
C LEU A 98 34.81 -0.22 -0.94
N PRO A 99 34.13 0.20 0.15
CA PRO A 99 34.55 1.38 0.92
C PRO A 99 35.92 1.26 1.58
N TRP A 100 36.41 0.04 1.79
CA TRP A 100 37.68 -0.26 2.47
C TRP A 100 38.77 -0.78 1.52
N MET A 101 38.50 -0.87 0.22
CA MET A 101 39.47 -1.36 -0.78
C MET A 101 40.64 -0.40 -1.06
N ARG A 102 40.48 0.89 -0.75
CA ARG A 102 41.49 1.94 -0.99
C ARG A 102 41.68 2.78 0.26
N ARG A 103 42.83 3.46 0.35
CA ARG A 103 43.22 4.27 1.50
C ARG A 103 43.18 5.77 1.18
N LEU A 104 42.92 6.58 2.20
CA LEU A 104 43.00 8.04 2.12
C LEU A 104 44.44 8.58 2.01
N ASP A 105 45.43 7.72 2.27
CA ASP A 105 46.82 8.11 2.48
C ASP A 105 47.54 8.56 1.20
N GLU A 106 48.32 9.63 1.34
CA GLU A 106 49.20 10.14 0.29
C GLU A 106 50.50 9.31 0.20
N PRO A 107 51.25 9.39 -0.91
CA PRO A 107 52.57 8.75 -1.02
C PRO A 107 53.50 9.18 0.14
N GLY A 108 54.04 8.21 0.90
CA GLY A 108 55.08 8.46 1.92
C GLY A 108 54.66 8.55 3.39
N ALA A 109 53.37 8.38 3.73
CA ALA A 109 52.91 8.32 5.13
C ALA A 109 53.23 6.96 5.81
N LEU A 110 53.66 6.99 7.09
CA LEU A 110 53.88 5.81 7.95
C LEU A 110 52.55 5.10 8.25
N GLU A 111 52.54 3.77 8.19
CA GLU A 111 51.35 2.93 8.39
C GLU A 111 50.82 2.96 9.85
N ALA A 112 49.60 3.47 10.07
CA ALA A 112 48.57 3.10 11.09
C ALA A 112 47.48 4.21 11.20
N PRO A 113 46.26 4.04 11.79
CA PRO A 113 45.48 2.86 12.25
C PRO A 113 44.23 2.63 11.33
N PRO A 114 43.04 2.10 11.77
CA PRO A 114 42.16 1.22 10.94
C PRO A 114 41.73 1.85 9.60
N ALA A 115 41.38 1.01 8.63
CA ALA A 115 41.04 1.42 7.27
C ALA A 115 39.86 2.42 7.27
N GLU A 116 40.18 3.72 7.26
CA GLU A 116 39.20 4.79 7.04
C GLU A 116 38.64 4.63 5.63
N PRO A 117 37.30 4.70 5.45
CA PRO A 117 36.72 4.50 4.14
C PRO A 117 37.14 5.64 3.20
N TRP A 118 37.47 5.29 1.95
CA TRP A 118 37.87 6.26 0.92
C TRP A 118 36.67 6.89 0.20
N LEU A 119 35.44 6.56 0.60
CA LEU A 119 34.21 7.04 0.00
C LEU A 119 33.47 7.95 0.97
N ALA A 120 32.88 9.02 0.45
CA ALA A 120 31.95 9.86 1.19
C ALA A 120 30.77 10.27 0.31
N LEU A 121 29.58 10.35 0.90
CA LEU A 121 28.39 10.88 0.24
C LEU A 121 28.18 12.33 0.68
N LEU A 122 28.32 13.26 -0.27
CA LEU A 122 28.17 14.69 -0.03
C LEU A 122 26.83 15.19 -0.59
N LEU A 123 26.18 16.09 0.14
CA LEU A 123 24.88 16.65 -0.20
C LEU A 123 24.96 18.18 -0.35
N PHE A 124 24.64 18.67 -1.55
CA PHE A 124 24.66 20.09 -1.88
C PHE A 124 23.27 20.62 -2.19
N ALA A 125 22.97 21.81 -1.71
CA ALA A 125 21.72 22.53 -1.98
C ALA A 125 21.87 23.42 -3.22
N ALA A 126 20.73 23.77 -3.84
CA ALA A 126 20.68 24.71 -4.96
C ALA A 126 21.44 26.01 -4.62
N GLY A 127 22.35 26.41 -5.51
CA GLY A 127 23.21 27.58 -5.39
C GLY A 127 24.59 27.35 -4.76
N GLU A 128 24.87 26.18 -4.19
CA GLU A 128 26.16 25.92 -3.51
C GLU A 128 27.29 25.48 -4.45
N LEU A 129 26.95 24.82 -5.57
CA LEU A 129 27.90 24.38 -6.58
C LEU A 129 27.88 25.33 -7.79
N PRO A 130 29.01 26.00 -8.12
CA PRO A 130 29.05 26.89 -9.29
C PRO A 130 28.77 26.19 -10.62
N GLY A 131 29.16 24.91 -10.73
CA GLY A 131 28.92 24.07 -11.91
C GLY A 131 27.54 23.42 -11.96
N ASP A 132 26.76 23.52 -10.87
CA ASP A 132 25.40 22.97 -10.76
C ASP A 132 24.50 23.87 -9.90
N PRO A 133 24.18 25.09 -10.38
CA PRO A 133 23.46 26.08 -9.58
C PRO A 133 22.04 25.63 -9.20
N GLU A 134 21.41 24.79 -10.02
CA GLU A 134 20.06 24.26 -9.75
C GLU A 134 20.09 22.95 -8.94
N SER A 135 21.27 22.41 -8.61
CA SER A 135 21.44 21.10 -7.97
C SER A 135 20.72 19.97 -8.72
N ALA A 136 20.93 19.90 -10.03
CA ALA A 136 20.41 18.83 -10.89
C ALA A 136 21.29 17.57 -10.89
N GLY A 137 22.38 17.54 -10.11
CA GLY A 137 23.35 16.43 -10.06
C GLY A 137 24.34 16.47 -11.23
N LEU A 138 24.66 17.66 -11.74
CA LEU A 138 25.55 17.81 -12.89
C LEU A 138 27.01 17.52 -12.50
N THR A 139 27.75 16.93 -13.44
CA THR A 139 29.17 16.64 -13.31
C THR A 139 29.94 17.09 -14.54
N VAL A 140 31.23 17.38 -14.37
CA VAL A 140 32.12 17.76 -15.46
C VAL A 140 32.93 16.53 -15.90
N PRO A 141 32.80 16.06 -17.15
CA PRO A 141 33.61 14.95 -17.64
C PRO A 141 35.05 15.43 -17.90
N LEU A 142 36.02 14.81 -17.23
CA LEU A 142 37.46 15.04 -17.41
C LEU A 142 38.16 13.68 -17.59
N THR A 143 39.39 13.67 -18.10
CA THR A 143 40.21 12.45 -18.02
C THR A 143 40.82 12.29 -16.62
N ALA A 144 41.21 11.06 -16.24
CA ALA A 144 41.89 10.83 -14.97
C ALA A 144 43.18 11.67 -14.83
N GLU A 145 43.92 11.89 -15.92
CA GLU A 145 45.07 12.80 -15.94
C GLU A 145 44.67 14.26 -15.70
N GLN A 146 43.59 14.73 -16.32
CA GLN A 146 43.11 16.12 -16.17
C GLN A 146 42.54 16.39 -14.77
N LEU A 147 41.92 15.39 -14.14
CA LEU A 147 41.47 15.45 -12.76
C LEU A 147 42.64 15.75 -11.81
N LEU A 148 43.78 15.10 -12.04
CA LEU A 148 44.99 15.18 -11.21
C LEU A 148 45.99 16.24 -11.68
N ALA A 149 45.62 17.07 -12.66
CA ALA A 149 46.47 18.14 -13.14
C ALA A 149 46.38 19.38 -12.23
N ASP A 150 47.55 19.92 -11.87
CA ASP A 150 47.64 21.18 -11.14
C ASP A 150 46.98 22.33 -11.90
N ALA A 151 46.11 23.08 -11.22
CA ALA A 151 45.46 24.27 -11.78
C ALA A 151 45.43 25.40 -10.73
N PRO A 152 45.55 26.68 -11.16
CA PRO A 152 45.60 27.81 -10.23
C PRO A 152 44.31 27.89 -9.40
N GLY A 153 44.46 27.87 -8.07
CA GLY A 153 43.35 27.92 -7.12
C GLY A 153 42.54 26.62 -7.00
N VAL A 154 42.98 25.52 -7.64
CA VAL A 154 42.33 24.20 -7.54
C VAL A 154 43.20 23.24 -6.74
N ARG A 155 42.61 22.59 -5.74
CA ARG A 155 43.18 21.46 -5.00
C ARG A 155 42.58 20.17 -5.58
N HIS A 156 43.42 19.17 -5.84
CA HIS A 156 42.99 17.84 -6.31
C HIS A 156 43.64 16.74 -5.46
N PRO A 157 43.13 15.49 -5.52
CA PRO A 157 43.68 14.37 -4.77
C PRO A 157 45.12 14.04 -5.19
N ARG A 158 45.92 13.56 -4.24
CA ARG A 158 47.32 13.12 -4.46
C ARG A 158 47.41 11.59 -4.38
N VAL A 159 47.09 10.94 -5.48
CA VAL A 159 47.15 9.47 -5.60
C VAL A 159 48.57 9.00 -5.97
N ARG A 160 48.94 7.77 -5.54
CA ARG A 160 50.24 7.16 -5.86
C ARG A 160 50.36 6.78 -7.33
N GLN A 161 49.28 6.24 -7.90
CA GLN A 161 49.24 5.77 -9.29
C GLN A 161 47.79 5.79 -9.80
N ILE A 162 47.62 6.08 -11.09
CA ILE A 162 46.36 5.83 -11.81
C ILE A 162 46.33 4.35 -12.19
N GLU A 163 45.29 3.64 -11.76
CA GLU A 163 45.00 2.26 -12.13
C GLU A 163 44.07 2.24 -13.35
N GLY A 164 44.45 1.55 -14.42
CA GLY A 164 43.69 1.51 -15.68
C GLY A 164 44.19 2.49 -16.74
N ASP A 165 43.28 2.98 -17.59
CA ASP A 165 43.58 3.92 -18.68
C ASP A 165 43.56 5.37 -18.17
N PRO A 166 44.69 6.09 -18.17
CA PRO A 166 44.75 7.49 -17.72
C PRO A 166 43.89 8.46 -18.55
N THR A 167 43.57 8.07 -19.79
CA THR A 167 42.74 8.83 -20.72
C THR A 167 41.25 8.52 -20.59
N ALA A 168 40.87 7.57 -19.73
CA ALA A 168 39.47 7.26 -19.46
C ALA A 168 38.74 8.48 -18.89
N ILE A 169 37.52 8.69 -19.36
CA ILE A 169 36.66 9.77 -18.88
C ILE A 169 36.14 9.40 -17.50
N CYS A 170 36.34 10.29 -16.53
CA CYS A 170 35.74 10.28 -15.22
C CYS A 170 34.84 11.50 -15.02
N HIS A 171 33.84 11.35 -14.16
CA HIS A 171 32.96 12.44 -13.78
C HIS A 171 33.54 13.17 -12.57
N THR A 172 33.59 14.50 -12.62
CA THR A 172 34.21 15.32 -11.58
C THR A 172 33.28 16.40 -11.08
N VAL A 173 33.50 16.81 -9.83
CA VAL A 173 32.78 17.92 -9.18
C VAL A 173 33.81 18.92 -8.65
N GLU A 174 33.59 20.21 -8.89
CA GLU A 174 34.39 21.30 -8.33
C GLU A 174 33.60 22.00 -7.22
N ILE A 175 34.10 21.92 -5.99
CA ILE A 175 33.42 22.39 -4.78
C ILE A 175 34.19 23.60 -4.22
N PRO A 176 33.53 24.73 -3.89
CA PRO A 176 34.16 25.84 -3.18
C PRO A 176 34.71 25.40 -1.81
N GLY A 177 35.86 25.92 -1.37
CA GLY A 177 36.57 25.44 -0.18
C GLY A 177 35.84 25.66 1.14
N ASP A 178 35.05 26.73 1.24
CA ASP A 178 34.16 27.03 2.36
C ASP A 178 32.97 26.05 2.41
N VAL A 179 32.31 25.83 1.27
CA VAL A 179 31.23 24.83 1.13
C VAL A 179 31.75 23.44 1.47
N PHE A 180 32.94 23.07 0.97
CA PHE A 180 33.57 21.80 1.27
C PHE A 180 33.84 21.66 2.77
N THR A 181 34.38 22.69 3.43
CA THR A 181 34.68 22.68 4.88
C THR A 181 33.42 22.50 5.73
N ALA A 182 32.29 23.04 5.29
CA ALA A 182 31.01 22.94 5.96
C ALA A 182 30.36 21.55 5.79
N VAL A 183 30.38 21.00 4.56
CA VAL A 183 29.63 19.78 4.22
C VAL A 183 30.44 18.50 4.40
N VAL A 184 31.76 18.52 4.20
CA VAL A 184 32.58 17.29 4.25
C VAL A 184 32.58 16.66 5.66
N PRO A 185 32.42 15.32 5.77
CA PRO A 185 32.71 14.63 7.02
C PRO A 185 34.15 14.87 7.47
N ARG A 186 34.37 15.04 8.78
CA ARG A 186 35.73 15.10 9.33
C ARG A 186 36.43 13.74 9.19
N THR A 187 37.76 13.75 9.21
CA THR A 187 38.55 12.52 9.05
C THR A 187 38.15 11.42 10.05
N ASP A 188 37.90 11.78 11.31
CA ASP A 188 37.49 10.86 12.39
C ASP A 188 35.99 10.47 12.35
N GLU A 189 35.18 11.18 11.55
CA GLU A 189 33.74 10.92 11.36
C GLU A 189 33.48 9.90 10.25
N LEU A 190 34.32 9.87 9.21
CA LEU A 190 34.16 9.03 8.01
C LEU A 190 33.84 7.57 8.34
N ARG A 191 34.54 7.00 9.33
CA ARG A 191 34.31 5.60 9.74
C ARG A 191 32.89 5.35 10.22
N HIS A 192 32.22 6.32 10.87
CA HIS A 192 30.88 6.14 11.44
C HIS A 192 29.76 6.30 10.42
N LEU A 193 30.06 6.89 9.25
CA LEU A 193 29.10 7.10 8.17
C LEU A 193 29.05 5.91 7.20
N THR A 194 29.89 4.90 7.40
CA THR A 194 29.95 3.70 6.55
C THR A 194 29.80 2.45 7.41
N HIS A 195 28.92 1.53 7.00
CA HIS A 195 28.72 0.26 7.69
C HIS A 195 28.31 -0.84 6.70
N VAL A 196 28.31 -2.09 7.14
CA VAL A 196 27.86 -3.24 6.34
C VAL A 196 26.51 -3.73 6.85
N ARG A 197 25.59 -3.99 5.92
CA ARG A 197 24.25 -4.52 6.18
C ARG A 197 24.10 -5.90 5.52
N GLU A 198 23.84 -6.91 6.34
CA GLU A 198 23.49 -8.26 5.90
C GLU A 198 21.97 -8.45 6.05
N VAL A 199 21.32 -8.88 4.96
CA VAL A 199 19.89 -9.16 4.91
C VAL A 199 19.68 -10.66 4.69
N ARG A 200 18.95 -11.31 5.61
CA ARG A 200 18.57 -12.72 5.49
C ARG A 200 17.05 -12.81 5.44
N THR A 201 16.50 -13.55 4.46
CA THR A 201 15.06 -13.76 4.39
C THR A 201 14.66 -14.86 5.36
N ASP A 202 13.62 -14.60 6.16
CA ASP A 202 12.91 -15.67 6.85
C ASP A 202 11.93 -16.33 5.86
N ALA A 203 11.79 -17.65 5.92
CA ALA A 203 11.25 -18.52 4.87
C ALA A 203 9.72 -18.39 4.61
N GLY A 204 9.09 -17.29 5.03
CA GLY A 204 7.64 -17.11 5.06
C GLY A 204 7.06 -16.04 4.13
N LEU A 205 7.79 -15.47 3.16
CA LEU A 205 7.42 -14.16 2.60
C LEU A 205 7.44 -14.00 1.06
N ARG A 206 6.41 -13.31 0.55
CA ARG A 206 6.35 -12.61 -0.74
C ARG A 206 5.99 -11.15 -0.45
N GLY A 207 6.68 -10.18 -1.06
CA GLY A 207 6.24 -8.78 -1.01
C GLY A 207 7.32 -7.70 -1.19
N GLU A 208 8.58 -8.01 -0.92
CA GLU A 208 9.74 -7.17 -1.27
C GLU A 208 10.86 -8.07 -1.78
N GLN A 209 11.56 -7.63 -2.84
CA GLN A 209 12.85 -8.21 -3.23
C GLN A 209 13.96 -7.41 -2.54
N LEU A 210 14.05 -7.51 -1.21
CA LEU A 210 15.36 -7.41 -0.60
C LEU A 210 16.10 -8.67 -1.03
N ALA A 211 16.97 -8.56 -2.03
CA ALA A 211 17.81 -9.67 -2.41
C ALA A 211 18.65 -10.08 -1.19
N GLU A 212 18.64 -11.37 -0.84
CA GLU A 212 19.54 -11.87 0.20
C GLU A 212 20.96 -11.50 -0.18
N GLY A 213 21.67 -10.86 0.75
CA GLY A 213 22.95 -10.26 0.40
C GLY A 213 23.60 -9.52 1.54
N THR A 214 24.90 -9.28 1.37
CA THR A 214 25.69 -8.40 2.22
C THR A 214 26.04 -7.17 1.40
N TYR A 215 25.68 -6.00 1.91
CA TYR A 215 25.82 -4.71 1.22
C TYR A 215 26.63 -3.74 2.07
N ALA A 216 27.38 -2.85 1.44
CA ALA A 216 27.95 -1.68 2.12
C ALA A 216 26.99 -0.49 2.02
N VAL A 217 26.81 0.26 3.09
CA VAL A 217 25.96 1.45 3.15
C VAL A 217 26.81 2.66 3.49
N VAL A 218 26.73 3.71 2.67
CA VAL A 218 27.40 5.00 2.87
C VAL A 218 26.35 6.05 3.13
N LEU A 219 26.39 6.65 4.33
CA LEU A 219 25.49 7.72 4.78
C LEU A 219 26.10 9.09 4.48
N ALA A 220 25.24 10.06 4.13
CA ALA A 220 25.58 11.46 4.21
C ALA A 220 25.54 11.95 5.66
N ASN A 221 26.22 13.06 5.95
CA ASN A 221 26.21 13.73 7.25
C ASN A 221 25.28 14.94 7.31
N ARG A 222 24.67 15.36 6.19
CA ARG A 222 23.85 16.57 6.09
C ARG A 222 22.37 16.23 5.94
N LEU A 223 21.54 16.90 6.75
CA LEU A 223 20.09 16.87 6.67
C LEU A 223 19.56 17.95 5.70
N PRO A 224 18.52 17.65 4.92
CA PRO A 224 17.78 18.66 4.17
C PRO A 224 17.15 19.75 5.05
N ASP A 225 16.78 20.86 4.41
CA ASP A 225 16.12 21.99 5.06
C ASP A 225 14.73 21.61 5.56
N ARG A 226 14.28 22.26 6.64
CA ARG A 226 13.03 21.95 7.34
C ARG A 226 11.90 22.94 7.06
N GLU A 227 12.20 24.08 6.44
CA GLU A 227 11.26 25.21 6.27
C GLU A 227 11.00 25.49 4.78
N HIS A 228 12.01 25.34 3.95
CA HIS A 228 12.01 25.73 2.55
C HIS A 228 12.10 24.50 1.67
N ARG A 229 11.30 24.53 0.61
CA ARG A 229 11.43 23.60 -0.51
C ARG A 229 12.74 23.87 -1.25
N ILE A 230 13.65 22.90 -1.22
CA ILE A 230 14.99 23.01 -1.82
C ILE A 230 15.32 21.72 -2.59
N ARG A 231 15.95 21.88 -3.75
CA ARG A 231 16.52 20.77 -4.51
C ARG A 231 17.93 20.46 -4.01
N TYR A 232 18.23 19.19 -3.84
CA TYR A 232 19.53 18.71 -3.40
C TYR A 232 20.17 17.79 -4.43
N ALA A 233 21.48 17.93 -4.60
CA ALA A 233 22.32 17.04 -5.38
C ALA A 233 23.21 16.21 -4.44
N ALA A 234 23.12 14.89 -4.55
CA ALA A 234 23.94 13.94 -3.81
C ALA A 234 25.06 13.41 -4.72
N HIS A 235 26.31 13.50 -4.25
CA HIS A 235 27.49 13.02 -4.97
C HIS A 235 28.29 12.06 -4.09
N LEU A 236 28.44 10.81 -4.55
CA LEU A 236 29.41 9.88 -3.99
C LEU A 236 30.80 10.25 -4.51
N VAL A 237 31.68 10.72 -3.65
CA VAL A 237 33.03 11.18 -4.03
C VAL A 237 34.12 10.22 -3.58
N ALA A 238 35.17 10.12 -4.40
CA ALA A 238 36.40 9.43 -4.07
C ALA A 238 37.35 10.35 -3.27
N LEU A 239 37.78 9.90 -2.10
CA LEU A 239 38.69 10.62 -1.19
C LEU A 239 40.10 10.01 -1.15
N GLU A 240 40.44 9.08 -2.04
CA GLU A 240 41.79 8.53 -2.15
C GLU A 240 42.82 9.66 -2.32
N GLY A 241 43.85 9.70 -1.46
CA GLY A 241 44.89 10.74 -1.53
C GLY A 241 44.41 12.15 -1.14
N CYS A 242 43.30 12.28 -0.41
CA CYS A 242 42.77 13.57 0.07
C CYS A 242 43.13 13.90 1.52
N ARG A 243 44.01 13.14 2.19
CA ARG A 243 44.29 13.34 3.62
C ARG A 243 44.75 14.76 3.96
N SER A 244 45.58 15.42 3.13
CA SER A 244 45.97 16.81 3.37
C SER A 244 44.81 17.81 3.20
N ILE A 245 43.94 17.58 2.21
CA ILE A 245 42.76 18.42 1.94
C ILE A 245 41.76 18.31 3.10
N LEU A 246 41.53 17.09 3.60
CA LEU A 246 40.68 16.84 4.77
C LEU A 246 41.27 17.49 6.03
N ALA A 247 42.58 17.36 6.26
CA ALA A 247 43.24 18.02 7.39
C ALA A 247 43.16 19.56 7.33
N ASP A 248 43.18 20.16 6.13
CA ASP A 248 42.97 21.58 5.94
C ASP A 248 41.51 22.00 6.17
N ALA A 249 40.55 21.18 5.77
CA ALA A 249 39.13 21.37 6.05
C ALA A 249 38.84 21.28 7.56
N ASP A 250 39.38 20.26 8.23
CA ASP A 250 39.24 20.04 9.68
C ASP A 250 39.80 21.22 10.49
N ALA A 251 40.87 21.85 9.98
CA ALA A 251 41.47 23.04 10.57
C ALA A 251 40.85 24.37 10.12
N GLY A 252 39.84 24.36 9.22
CA GLY A 252 39.19 25.56 8.69
C GLY A 252 40.10 26.47 7.87
N ARG A 253 41.13 25.92 7.21
CA ARG A 253 42.11 26.68 6.41
C ARG A 253 41.67 26.94 4.95
N LEU A 254 40.62 26.28 4.50
CA LEU A 254 40.08 26.42 3.14
C LEU A 254 39.17 27.65 3.06
N THR A 255 39.32 28.43 1.99
CA THR A 255 38.54 29.66 1.75
C THR A 255 37.72 29.52 0.47
N ALA A 256 36.72 30.39 0.29
CA ALA A 256 35.85 30.41 -0.90
C ALA A 256 36.61 30.58 -2.24
N GLY A 257 37.81 31.17 -2.21
CA GLY A 257 38.66 31.35 -3.40
C GLY A 257 39.40 30.07 -3.84
N VAL A 258 39.38 29.01 -3.02
CA VAL A 258 39.97 27.70 -3.34
C VAL A 258 38.86 26.78 -3.84
N ARG A 259 39.07 26.10 -4.96
CA ARG A 259 38.18 25.06 -5.45
C ARG A 259 38.79 23.69 -5.20
N ILE A 260 37.97 22.73 -4.81
CA ILE A 260 38.38 21.34 -4.58
C ILE A 260 37.75 20.51 -5.67
N ARG A 261 38.58 19.84 -6.47
CA ARG A 261 38.13 18.96 -7.54
C ARG A 261 38.21 17.53 -7.06
N LEU A 262 37.09 16.81 -7.10
CA LEU A 262 37.01 15.39 -6.73
C LEU A 262 36.34 14.58 -7.84
N ALA A 263 36.65 13.28 -7.90
CA ALA A 263 35.92 12.35 -8.75
C ALA A 263 34.57 12.02 -8.10
N ALA A 264 33.49 12.22 -8.86
CA ALA A 264 32.13 11.86 -8.49
C ALA A 264 31.80 10.51 -9.12
N LEU A 265 31.81 9.45 -8.30
CA LEU A 265 31.55 8.07 -8.73
C LEU A 265 30.08 7.84 -9.10
N ARG A 266 29.17 8.51 -8.39
CA ARG A 266 27.73 8.50 -8.66
C ARG A 266 27.13 9.84 -8.23
N SER A 267 26.22 10.37 -9.04
CA SER A 267 25.54 11.64 -8.77
C SER A 267 24.05 11.53 -9.09
N TRP A 268 23.18 12.10 -8.26
CA TRP A 268 21.74 12.21 -8.53
C TRP A 268 21.14 13.40 -7.78
N SER A 269 19.91 13.77 -8.13
CA SER A 269 19.19 14.84 -7.44
C SER A 269 17.84 14.38 -6.91
N PHE A 270 17.34 15.08 -5.88
CA PHE A 270 15.99 14.91 -5.34
C PHE A 270 15.47 16.24 -4.81
N LEU A 271 14.15 16.33 -4.61
CA LEU A 271 13.49 17.52 -4.08
C LEU A 271 12.98 17.23 -2.67
N SER A 272 13.46 18.00 -1.69
CA SER A 272 12.91 18.00 -0.34
C SER A 272 11.85 19.09 -0.24
N ASP A 273 10.62 18.70 0.08
CA ASP A 273 9.48 19.60 0.29
C ASP A 273 8.94 19.39 1.71
N PRO A 274 9.39 20.20 2.70
CA PRO A 274 8.98 20.02 4.09
C PRO A 274 7.47 20.21 4.26
N ALA A 275 6.77 19.16 4.71
CA ALA A 275 5.33 19.23 4.85
C ALA A 275 4.94 20.01 6.12
N PRO A 276 3.92 20.88 6.07
CA PRO A 276 3.34 21.49 7.26
C PRO A 276 2.67 20.41 8.13
N GLY A 277 3.45 19.82 9.01
CA GLY A 277 3.08 18.76 9.95
C GLY A 277 4.27 17.87 10.31
N GLY A 278 5.28 17.73 9.44
CA GLY A 278 6.41 16.79 9.61
C GLY A 278 6.14 15.41 9.00
N GLY A 279 5.93 15.37 7.68
CA GLY A 279 5.67 14.15 6.90
C GLY A 279 4.49 13.30 7.38
N PHE A 280 4.63 11.97 7.28
CA PHE A 280 3.59 10.98 7.60
C PHE A 280 3.00 11.14 9.02
N PRO A 281 3.79 11.19 10.13
CA PRO A 281 3.19 11.32 11.46
C PRO A 281 2.52 12.64 11.70
N GLY A 282 3.05 13.71 11.10
CA GLY A 282 2.42 15.02 11.14
C GLY A 282 1.00 14.99 10.61
N ARG A 283 0.82 14.41 9.42
CA ARG A 283 -0.49 14.26 8.76
C ARG A 283 -1.41 13.32 9.54
N VAL A 284 -0.91 12.16 9.94
CA VAL A 284 -1.71 11.20 10.72
C VAL A 284 -2.15 11.81 12.06
N ARG A 285 -1.29 12.55 12.74
CA ARG A 285 -1.66 13.31 13.95
C ARG A 285 -2.70 14.37 13.65
N HIS A 286 -2.59 15.07 12.52
CA HIS A 286 -3.60 16.05 12.09
C HIS A 286 -4.97 15.42 11.80
N PHE A 287 -5.02 14.14 11.43
CA PHE A 287 -6.29 13.42 11.30
C PHE A 287 -6.97 13.23 12.66
N LEU A 288 -6.18 12.96 13.70
CA LEU A 288 -6.66 12.56 15.02
C LEU A 288 -6.91 13.76 15.95
N PHE A 289 -6.10 14.82 15.85
CA PHE A 289 -6.11 15.94 16.79
C PHE A 289 -6.19 17.31 16.08
N ASP A 290 -6.87 18.27 16.72
CA ASP A 290 -6.84 19.67 16.31
C ASP A 290 -5.55 20.40 16.76
N GLN A 291 -5.41 21.68 16.41
CA GLN A 291 -4.24 22.49 16.81
C GLN A 291 -4.13 22.69 18.32
N GLN A 292 -5.24 22.53 19.04
CA GLN A 292 -5.34 22.63 20.49
C GLN A 292 -5.21 21.25 21.17
N HIS A 293 -4.86 20.19 20.43
CA HIS A 293 -4.72 18.81 20.90
C HIS A 293 -6.02 18.14 21.35
N ASN A 294 -7.19 18.64 20.96
CA ASN A 294 -8.45 17.94 21.18
C ASN A 294 -8.66 16.86 20.13
N GLU A 295 -9.25 15.75 20.53
CA GLU A 295 -9.63 14.66 19.64
C GLU A 295 -10.66 15.12 18.61
N ARG A 296 -10.41 14.82 17.33
CA ARG A 296 -11.34 15.08 16.24
C ARG A 296 -12.38 13.97 16.16
N ASP A 297 -13.59 14.35 15.77
CA ASP A 297 -14.64 13.40 15.45
C ASP A 297 -14.25 12.60 14.19
N LEU A 298 -13.92 11.31 14.34
CA LEU A 298 -13.48 10.47 13.23
C LEU A 298 -14.63 9.87 12.43
N LEU A 299 -15.90 10.06 12.80
CA LEU A 299 -17.02 9.46 12.06
C LEU A 299 -17.33 10.26 10.79
N LEU A 300 -17.70 9.56 9.71
CA LEU A 300 -18.12 10.19 8.45
C LEU A 300 -19.49 10.87 8.61
N ARG A 301 -19.48 12.14 9.00
CA ARG A 301 -20.68 13.00 9.10
C ARG A 301 -20.30 14.47 8.99
N VAL A 302 -21.28 15.31 8.69
CA VAL A 302 -21.10 16.77 8.70
C VAL A 302 -20.81 17.28 10.13
N PRO A 303 -20.10 18.41 10.28
CA PRO A 303 -19.85 19.00 11.59
C PRO A 303 -21.13 19.17 12.40
N GLN A 304 -21.10 18.72 13.65
CA GLN A 304 -22.29 18.74 14.49
C GLN A 304 -22.70 20.18 14.82
N PRO A 305 -23.98 20.53 14.66
CA PRO A 305 -24.46 21.82 15.11
C PRO A 305 -24.46 21.86 16.65
N PRO A 306 -24.38 23.06 17.27
CA PRO A 306 -24.31 23.20 18.72
C PRO A 306 -25.49 22.53 19.44
N PRO A 307 -25.31 22.08 20.69
CA PRO A 307 -26.39 21.38 21.39
C PRO A 307 -27.61 22.26 21.63
N GLU A 308 -27.41 23.57 21.78
CA GLU A 308 -28.46 24.55 22.00
C GLU A 308 -29.07 25.03 20.67
N PRO A 309 -30.40 25.14 20.58
CA PRO A 309 -31.06 25.66 19.39
C PRO A 309 -30.74 27.15 19.19
N PRO A 310 -30.58 27.61 17.94
CA PRO A 310 -30.43 29.04 17.67
C PRO A 310 -31.71 29.80 18.05
N ALA A 311 -31.57 31.09 18.35
CA ALA A 311 -32.69 31.95 18.73
C ALA A 311 -33.78 31.94 17.64
N GLY A 312 -35.01 31.56 18.01
CA GLY A 312 -36.16 31.48 17.11
C GLY A 312 -36.42 30.11 16.47
N ALA A 313 -35.58 29.10 16.71
CA ALA A 313 -35.85 27.72 16.28
C ALA A 313 -36.71 26.96 17.29
N ASP A 314 -37.62 26.11 16.80
CA ASP A 314 -38.35 25.16 17.64
C ASP A 314 -37.37 24.12 18.24
N PRO A 315 -37.27 24.01 19.58
CA PRO A 315 -36.38 23.05 20.23
C PRO A 315 -36.60 21.60 19.81
N ALA A 316 -37.86 21.19 19.57
CA ALA A 316 -38.18 19.80 19.22
C ALA A 316 -37.73 19.45 17.78
N ALA A 317 -38.03 20.34 16.83
CA ALA A 317 -37.56 20.24 15.45
C ALA A 317 -36.03 20.25 15.38
N TYR A 318 -35.38 21.14 16.13
CA TYR A 318 -33.93 21.25 16.18
C TYR A 318 -33.28 19.97 16.72
N ALA A 319 -33.81 19.41 17.81
CA ALA A 319 -33.29 18.17 18.39
C ALA A 319 -33.40 16.99 17.41
N THR A 320 -34.51 16.89 16.67
CA THR A 320 -34.70 15.83 15.65
C THR A 320 -33.77 16.03 14.46
N ALA A 321 -33.66 17.24 13.92
CA ALA A 321 -32.74 17.55 12.82
C ALA A 321 -31.28 17.29 13.22
N ARG A 322 -30.88 17.71 14.42
CA ARG A 322 -29.55 17.44 14.97
C ARG A 322 -29.30 15.93 15.09
N ALA A 323 -30.25 15.14 15.61
CA ALA A 323 -30.12 13.69 15.69
C ALA A 323 -29.91 13.04 14.30
N ARG A 324 -30.61 13.52 13.27
CA ARG A 324 -30.42 13.07 11.88
C ARG A 324 -29.03 13.41 11.35
N LEU A 325 -28.54 14.63 11.56
CA LEU A 325 -27.18 15.03 11.16
C LEU A 325 -26.11 14.21 11.89
N VAL A 326 -26.30 13.96 13.20
CA VAL A 326 -25.41 13.13 14.03
C VAL A 326 -25.33 11.69 13.52
N SER A 327 -26.43 11.15 12.98
CA SER A 327 -26.47 9.82 12.33
C SER A 327 -25.79 9.76 10.95
N GLY A 328 -25.34 10.91 10.40
CA GLY A 328 -24.72 11.02 9.08
C GLY A 328 -25.70 11.27 7.92
N ARG A 329 -26.96 11.60 8.21
CA ARG A 329 -27.92 12.01 7.16
C ARG A 329 -27.71 13.48 6.81
N VAL A 330 -27.92 13.83 5.55
CA VAL A 330 -27.86 15.22 5.07
C VAL A 330 -29.18 15.60 4.39
N PRO A 331 -29.64 16.84 4.56
CA PRO A 331 -30.84 17.31 3.87
C PRO A 331 -30.48 17.68 2.43
N LEU A 332 -31.14 17.06 1.45
CA LEU A 332 -31.00 17.41 0.04
C LEU A 332 -32.32 17.93 -0.51
N THR A 333 -32.24 18.72 -1.59
CA THR A 333 -33.43 19.15 -2.32
C THR A 333 -34.05 17.95 -3.02
N TYR A 334 -35.35 17.75 -2.85
CA TYR A 334 -36.09 16.62 -3.42
C TYR A 334 -37.29 17.12 -4.23
N GLY A 335 -37.38 16.67 -5.49
CA GLY A 335 -38.54 16.88 -6.33
C GLY A 335 -39.52 15.73 -6.16
N LEU A 336 -40.74 16.03 -5.75
CA LEU A 336 -41.84 15.06 -5.67
C LEU A 336 -42.34 14.75 -7.09
N GLU A 337 -42.97 13.57 -7.26
CA GLU A 337 -43.60 13.18 -8.53
C GLU A 337 -44.71 14.16 -8.97
N THR A 338 -45.29 14.89 -8.02
CA THR A 338 -46.29 15.94 -8.24
C THR A 338 -45.69 17.22 -8.86
N GLY A 339 -44.36 17.33 -8.94
CA GLY A 339 -43.64 18.52 -9.40
C GLY A 339 -43.30 19.54 -8.28
N GLU A 340 -43.76 19.29 -7.06
CA GLU A 340 -43.42 20.10 -5.89
C GLU A 340 -41.96 19.93 -5.49
N ARG A 341 -41.34 21.01 -5.00
CA ARG A 341 -39.97 20.99 -4.46
C ARG A 341 -40.05 20.97 -2.94
N SER A 342 -39.50 19.94 -2.33
CA SER A 342 -39.37 19.78 -0.89
C SER A 342 -37.91 19.45 -0.52
N CYS A 343 -37.66 19.10 0.73
CA CYS A 343 -36.40 18.49 1.15
C CYS A 343 -36.62 17.03 1.55
N ALA A 344 -35.59 16.22 1.38
CA ALA A 344 -35.55 14.84 1.87
C ALA A 344 -34.23 14.59 2.58
N TRP A 345 -34.26 13.74 3.59
CA TRP A 345 -33.04 13.20 4.17
C TRP A 345 -32.43 12.22 3.18
N TYR A 346 -31.15 12.41 2.89
CA TYR A 346 -30.36 11.47 2.11
C TYR A 346 -29.22 10.93 2.96
N ARG A 347 -28.87 9.67 2.68
CA ARG A 347 -27.77 8.97 3.29
C ARG A 347 -27.22 7.98 2.26
N GLY A 348 -25.92 8.08 2.02
CA GLY A 348 -25.20 7.14 1.18
C GLY A 348 -25.01 5.77 1.85
N PRO A 349 -24.13 4.91 1.30
CA PRO A 349 -23.79 3.62 1.90
C PRO A 349 -23.06 3.74 3.24
N PHE A 350 -22.47 4.90 3.54
CA PHE A 350 -21.62 5.11 4.69
C PHE A 350 -22.39 5.79 5.83
N THR A 351 -22.39 5.19 7.02
CA THR A 351 -23.17 5.66 8.17
C THR A 351 -22.27 5.87 9.39
N ALA A 352 -22.57 6.89 10.19
CA ALA A 352 -21.84 7.20 11.43
C ALA A 352 -22.25 6.29 12.62
N GLU A 353 -23.34 5.55 12.47
CA GLU A 353 -23.88 4.58 13.44
C GLU A 353 -24.17 3.24 12.75
N PRO A 354 -24.27 2.12 13.48
CA PRO A 354 -24.70 0.85 12.91
C PRO A 354 -26.02 1.00 12.15
N ALA A 355 -26.00 0.64 10.86
CA ALA A 355 -27.14 0.85 9.99
C ALA A 355 -28.38 0.05 10.43
N GLN A 356 -29.56 0.67 10.26
CA GLN A 356 -30.83 0.01 10.54
C GLN A 356 -31.10 -1.07 9.49
N PRO A 357 -31.62 -2.26 9.89
CA PRO A 357 -31.99 -3.28 8.93
C PRO A 357 -33.17 -2.81 8.07
N LEU A 358 -33.19 -3.25 6.81
CA LEU A 358 -34.37 -3.07 5.96
C LEU A 358 -35.59 -3.77 6.56
N PRO A 359 -36.81 -3.25 6.32
CA PRO A 359 -38.03 -4.00 6.54
C PRO A 359 -38.02 -5.34 5.79
N ALA A 360 -38.85 -6.29 6.22
CA ALA A 360 -39.01 -7.56 5.53
C ALA A 360 -39.35 -7.34 4.05
N ALA A 361 -38.60 -7.97 3.16
CA ALA A 361 -38.80 -7.82 1.73
C ALA A 361 -40.19 -8.35 1.32
N PRO A 362 -40.95 -7.63 0.48
CA PRO A 362 -42.20 -8.12 -0.05
C PRO A 362 -41.97 -9.37 -0.92
N ALA A 363 -42.99 -10.22 -1.07
CA ALA A 363 -42.89 -11.49 -1.81
C ALA A 363 -42.41 -11.32 -3.27
N ALA A 364 -42.73 -10.18 -3.89
CA ALA A 364 -42.30 -9.81 -5.24
C ALA A 364 -40.90 -9.16 -5.31
N GLY A 365 -40.23 -8.96 -4.16
CA GLY A 365 -39.01 -8.17 -4.05
C GLY A 365 -39.24 -6.67 -4.18
N TRP A 366 -38.17 -5.89 -4.03
CA TRP A 366 -38.23 -4.43 -4.15
C TRP A 366 -38.33 -4.02 -5.62
N THR A 367 -39.55 -3.68 -6.04
CA THR A 367 -39.92 -3.44 -7.44
C THR A 367 -39.94 -1.95 -7.82
N SER A 368 -39.87 -1.05 -6.83
CA SER A 368 -39.84 0.39 -7.05
C SER A 368 -39.06 1.11 -5.95
N ALA A 369 -38.52 2.28 -6.28
CA ALA A 369 -37.85 3.16 -5.32
C ALA A 369 -38.78 3.58 -4.16
N ALA A 370 -40.07 3.80 -4.44
CA ALA A 370 -41.07 4.23 -3.45
C ALA A 370 -41.24 3.22 -2.30
N GLN A 371 -41.06 1.92 -2.56
CA GLN A 371 -41.11 0.88 -1.51
C GLN A 371 -39.94 0.96 -0.52
N LEU A 372 -38.86 1.65 -0.92
CA LEU A 372 -37.65 1.84 -0.12
C LEU A 372 -37.52 3.28 0.40
N MET A 373 -38.55 4.11 0.28
CA MET A 373 -38.60 5.43 0.91
C MET A 373 -39.29 5.32 2.27
N ALA A 374 -38.69 5.92 3.30
CA ALA A 374 -39.32 6.01 4.62
C ALA A 374 -39.95 7.39 4.81
N TYR A 375 -41.26 7.44 5.10
CA TYR A 375 -41.98 8.69 5.30
C TYR A 375 -42.10 9.05 6.78
N GLU A 376 -41.53 10.18 7.17
CA GLU A 376 -41.59 10.72 8.52
C GLU A 376 -42.82 11.62 8.68
N LYS A 377 -43.91 11.04 9.20
CA LYS A 377 -45.21 11.70 9.35
C LYS A 377 -45.18 12.95 10.23
N ALA A 378 -44.28 13.02 11.21
CA ALA A 378 -44.21 14.14 12.16
C ALA A 378 -43.87 15.47 11.47
N TRP A 379 -43.04 15.43 10.42
CA TRP A 379 -42.53 16.61 9.73
C TRP A 379 -42.86 16.64 8.23
N GLY A 380 -43.51 15.60 7.71
CA GLY A 380 -43.85 15.49 6.29
C GLY A 380 -42.65 15.31 5.37
N LEU A 381 -41.55 14.74 5.88
CA LEU A 381 -40.29 14.57 5.13
C LEU A 381 -40.05 13.10 4.79
N PHE A 382 -39.36 12.87 3.68
CA PHE A 382 -38.90 11.54 3.28
C PHE A 382 -37.44 11.31 3.69
N ASP A 383 -37.11 10.09 4.10
CA ASP A 383 -35.76 9.54 4.04
C ASP A 383 -35.65 8.73 2.73
N ALA A 384 -34.87 9.28 1.80
CA ALA A 384 -34.74 8.79 0.44
C ALA A 384 -33.50 7.91 0.24
N GLY A 385 -32.70 7.62 1.29
CA GLY A 385 -31.42 6.93 1.15
C GLY A 385 -31.50 5.60 0.40
N TRP A 386 -32.38 4.69 0.82
CA TRP A 386 -32.52 3.37 0.18
C TRP A 386 -33.21 3.44 -1.19
N GLY A 387 -34.21 4.31 -1.36
CA GLY A 387 -34.88 4.52 -2.65
C GLY A 387 -33.93 5.12 -3.71
N ALA A 388 -33.05 6.03 -3.30
CA ALA A 388 -31.99 6.56 -4.14
C ALA A 388 -30.97 5.48 -4.52
N ALA A 389 -30.57 4.61 -3.58
CA ALA A 389 -29.71 3.45 -3.86
C ALA A 389 -30.31 2.56 -4.97
N TRP A 390 -31.59 2.22 -4.84
CA TRP A 390 -32.30 1.41 -5.85
C TRP A 390 -32.31 2.08 -7.22
N THR A 391 -32.58 3.39 -7.26
CA THR A 391 -32.58 4.16 -8.52
C THR A 391 -31.20 4.22 -9.15
N LEU A 392 -30.15 4.43 -8.34
CA LEU A 392 -28.76 4.46 -8.77
C LEU A 392 -28.31 3.10 -9.35
N GLY A 393 -28.65 2.00 -8.67
CA GLY A 393 -28.32 0.66 -9.14
C GLY A 393 -28.96 0.36 -10.49
N ARG A 394 -30.23 0.76 -10.67
CA ARG A 394 -30.93 0.66 -11.95
C ARG A 394 -30.25 1.50 -13.04
N ALA A 395 -29.85 2.73 -12.72
CA ALA A 395 -29.17 3.62 -13.67
C ALA A 395 -27.81 3.07 -14.12
N LEU A 396 -27.00 2.56 -13.18
CA LEU A 396 -25.71 1.93 -13.48
C LEU A 396 -25.86 0.66 -14.31
N ALA A 397 -26.86 -0.17 -14.00
CA ALA A 397 -27.16 -1.36 -14.77
C ALA A 397 -27.63 -1.04 -16.20
N LEU A 398 -28.35 0.07 -16.40
CA LEU A 398 -28.76 0.52 -17.74
C LEU A 398 -27.62 1.19 -18.52
N ALA A 399 -26.64 1.76 -17.83
CA ALA A 399 -25.46 2.36 -18.45
C ALA A 399 -24.49 1.31 -19.01
N ASP A 400 -24.49 0.09 -18.44
CA ASP A 400 -23.69 -1.05 -18.90
C ASP A 400 -24.51 -1.95 -19.85
N ALA A 401 -24.29 -1.78 -21.15
CA ALA A 401 -25.02 -2.51 -22.19
C ALA A 401 -24.77 -4.03 -22.14
N ASP A 402 -23.56 -4.45 -21.77
CA ASP A 402 -23.20 -5.87 -21.69
C ASP A 402 -23.91 -6.53 -20.52
N PHE A 403 -23.94 -5.86 -19.35
CA PHE A 403 -24.70 -6.32 -18.19
C PHE A 403 -26.19 -6.46 -18.49
N ALA A 404 -26.80 -5.44 -19.09
CA ALA A 404 -28.21 -5.46 -19.44
C ALA A 404 -28.57 -6.61 -20.41
N ALA A 405 -27.71 -6.86 -21.42
CA ALA A 405 -27.87 -7.96 -22.35
C ALA A 405 -27.75 -9.34 -21.67
N MET A 406 -26.74 -9.51 -20.81
CA MET A 406 -26.54 -10.76 -20.05
C MET A 406 -27.73 -11.07 -19.14
N LEU A 407 -28.23 -10.07 -18.40
CA LEU A 407 -29.36 -10.25 -17.50
C LEU A 407 -30.66 -10.57 -18.25
N THR A 408 -30.91 -9.88 -19.37
CA THR A 408 -32.06 -10.17 -20.24
C THR A 408 -32.00 -11.58 -20.82
N ALA A 409 -30.82 -12.01 -21.29
CA ALA A 409 -30.59 -13.35 -21.80
C ALA A 409 -30.78 -14.42 -20.71
N TRP A 410 -30.33 -14.13 -19.48
CA TRP A 410 -30.54 -14.99 -18.32
C TRP A 410 -32.04 -15.18 -18.03
N HIS A 411 -32.83 -14.10 -18.00
CA HIS A 411 -34.28 -14.19 -17.81
C HIS A 411 -34.98 -14.97 -18.94
N ALA A 412 -34.58 -14.78 -20.19
CA ALA A 412 -35.09 -15.57 -21.31
C ALA A 412 -34.78 -17.06 -21.15
N LYS A 413 -33.54 -17.40 -20.79
CA LYS A 413 -33.13 -18.79 -20.52
C LYS A 413 -33.90 -19.37 -19.33
N ALA A 414 -34.09 -18.60 -18.26
CA ALA A 414 -34.84 -19.02 -17.08
C ALA A 414 -36.30 -19.36 -17.43
N ARG A 415 -36.98 -18.50 -18.21
CA ARG A 415 -38.35 -18.76 -18.69
C ARG A 415 -38.45 -20.05 -19.51
N THR A 416 -37.54 -20.26 -20.47
CA THR A 416 -37.54 -21.47 -21.30
C THR A 416 -37.28 -22.73 -20.47
N ARG A 417 -36.34 -22.69 -19.52
CA ARG A 417 -36.00 -23.84 -18.68
C ARG A 417 -37.09 -24.15 -17.66
N ALA A 418 -37.68 -23.15 -17.02
CA ALA A 418 -38.78 -23.34 -16.10
C ALA A 418 -40.01 -23.92 -16.80
N ALA A 419 -40.36 -23.43 -18.00
CA ALA A 419 -41.45 -24.00 -18.78
C ALA A 419 -41.19 -25.48 -19.15
N ALA A 420 -39.95 -25.82 -19.53
CA ALA A 420 -39.57 -27.20 -19.84
C ALA A 420 -39.63 -28.12 -18.60
N LEU A 421 -39.19 -27.64 -17.44
CA LEU A 421 -39.24 -28.39 -16.18
C LEU A 421 -40.68 -28.58 -15.68
N ALA A 422 -41.50 -27.54 -15.78
CA ALA A 422 -42.93 -27.63 -15.45
C ALA A 422 -43.67 -28.64 -16.34
N GLN A 423 -43.32 -28.71 -17.64
CA GLN A 423 -43.87 -29.73 -18.55
C GLN A 423 -43.46 -31.15 -18.15
N ARG A 424 -42.20 -31.34 -17.73
CA ARG A 424 -41.72 -32.66 -17.26
C ARG A 424 -42.41 -33.09 -15.97
N LEU A 425 -42.56 -32.18 -15.01
CA LEU A 425 -43.29 -32.43 -13.77
C LEU A 425 -44.76 -32.82 -14.04
N ALA A 426 -45.41 -32.10 -14.97
CA ALA A 426 -46.79 -32.41 -15.37
C ALA A 426 -46.93 -33.76 -16.10
N ALA A 427 -45.87 -34.28 -16.72
CA ALA A 427 -45.87 -35.56 -17.44
C ALA A 427 -45.56 -36.76 -16.52
N VAL A 428 -44.77 -36.56 -15.47
CA VAL A 428 -44.32 -37.62 -14.53
C VAL A 428 -45.32 -37.82 -13.37
N GLY A 429 -46.14 -36.83 -13.06
CA GLY A 429 -47.06 -36.85 -11.90
C GLY A 429 -46.40 -36.26 -10.66
N LEU A 430 -47.20 -35.56 -9.83
CA LEU A 430 -46.72 -34.79 -8.66
C LEU A 430 -46.12 -35.68 -7.55
N ASP A 431 -46.47 -36.98 -7.49
CA ASP A 431 -45.97 -37.91 -6.46
C ASP A 431 -44.45 -38.18 -6.53
N VAL A 432 -43.80 -37.90 -7.66
CA VAL A 432 -42.33 -38.02 -7.85
C VAL A 432 -41.60 -36.71 -7.48
N ALA A 433 -42.32 -35.58 -7.37
CA ALA A 433 -41.72 -34.31 -6.99
C ALA A 433 -41.40 -34.24 -5.48
N ASP A 434 -42.17 -34.95 -4.65
CA ASP A 434 -41.97 -35.07 -3.20
C ASP A 434 -40.90 -36.11 -2.82
N SER A 435 -40.48 -36.98 -3.74
CA SER A 435 -39.47 -38.02 -3.46
C SER A 435 -38.02 -37.50 -3.48
N GLY A 436 -37.80 -36.20 -3.70
CA GLY A 436 -36.47 -35.57 -3.69
C GLY A 436 -35.56 -35.94 -4.87
N ASP A 437 -36.04 -36.74 -5.83
CA ASP A 437 -35.23 -37.26 -6.94
C ASP A 437 -35.08 -36.23 -8.09
N ALA A 438 -34.23 -35.23 -7.88
CA ALA A 438 -33.88 -34.22 -8.90
C ALA A 438 -33.34 -34.82 -10.22
N ARG A 439 -32.91 -36.10 -10.21
CA ARG A 439 -32.47 -36.88 -11.39
C ARG A 439 -33.59 -37.13 -12.42
N ALA A 440 -34.86 -37.05 -12.04
CA ALA A 440 -35.97 -37.16 -12.97
C ALA A 440 -36.18 -35.87 -13.79
N LEU A 441 -35.67 -34.73 -13.31
CA LEU A 441 -35.88 -33.41 -13.87
C LEU A 441 -34.68 -32.87 -14.69
N THR A 442 -33.50 -33.46 -14.53
CA THR A 442 -32.31 -33.11 -15.31
C THR A 442 -32.44 -33.50 -16.80
N PRO A 443 -31.81 -32.78 -17.73
CA PRO A 443 -31.76 -33.19 -19.14
C PRO A 443 -31.05 -34.54 -19.25
N ARG A 444 -31.81 -35.62 -19.53
CA ARG A 444 -31.22 -36.92 -19.85
C ARG A 444 -30.69 -36.87 -21.29
N PRO A 445 -29.46 -37.36 -21.57
CA PRO A 445 -28.99 -37.50 -22.94
C PRO A 445 -29.96 -38.38 -23.73
N PHE A 446 -30.22 -38.05 -25.00
CA PHE A 446 -31.23 -38.73 -25.82
C PHE A 446 -31.05 -40.26 -25.85
N GLY A 447 -29.80 -40.74 -25.78
CA GLY A 447 -29.47 -42.16 -25.75
C GLY A 447 -30.11 -42.92 -24.58
N THR A 448 -30.10 -42.36 -23.36
CA THR A 448 -30.64 -43.04 -22.18
C THR A 448 -32.18 -43.05 -22.17
N LEU A 449 -32.81 -42.01 -22.72
CA LEU A 449 -34.26 -41.97 -22.95
C LEU A 449 -34.71 -43.01 -23.98
N LEU A 450 -33.93 -43.22 -25.04
CA LEU A 450 -34.21 -44.23 -26.07
C LEU A 450 -34.07 -45.65 -25.50
N GLU A 451 -33.04 -45.89 -24.69
CA GLU A 451 -32.81 -47.17 -24.00
C GLU A 451 -33.93 -47.51 -23.00
N GLU A 452 -34.41 -46.54 -22.22
CA GLU A 452 -35.56 -46.75 -21.32
C GLU A 452 -36.89 -46.95 -22.07
N LEU A 453 -37.13 -46.21 -23.17
CA LEU A 453 -38.28 -46.42 -24.05
C LEU A 453 -38.26 -47.79 -24.74
N ALA A 454 -37.06 -48.28 -25.07
CA ALA A 454 -36.84 -49.61 -25.59
C ALA A 454 -37.06 -50.68 -24.49
N ALA A 455 -36.53 -50.47 -23.29
CA ALA A 455 -36.67 -51.37 -22.15
C ALA A 455 -38.11 -51.46 -21.61
N GLY A 456 -38.87 -50.35 -21.60
CA GLY A 456 -40.27 -50.28 -21.14
C GLY A 456 -41.31 -50.83 -22.12
N GLY A 457 -40.88 -51.44 -23.24
CA GLY A 457 -41.75 -52.01 -24.26
C GLY A 457 -42.63 -50.98 -24.99
N ALA A 458 -42.33 -49.69 -24.86
CA ALA A 458 -43.05 -48.61 -25.55
C ALA A 458 -42.69 -48.57 -27.04
N ALA A 459 -41.41 -48.79 -27.37
CA ALA A 459 -40.97 -49.00 -28.75
C ALA A 459 -41.68 -50.20 -29.40
N ALA A 460 -41.83 -51.31 -28.65
CA ALA A 460 -42.58 -52.48 -29.09
C ALA A 460 -44.08 -52.18 -29.29
N ARG A 461 -44.70 -51.34 -28.45
CA ARG A 461 -46.10 -50.89 -28.60
C ARG A 461 -46.31 -49.98 -29.81
N LEU A 462 -45.40 -49.04 -30.07
CA LEU A 462 -45.43 -48.18 -31.26
C LEU A 462 -45.19 -48.97 -32.54
N LEU A 463 -44.25 -49.92 -32.52
CA LEU A 463 -44.05 -50.86 -33.62
C LEU A 463 -45.27 -51.76 -33.83
N ARG A 464 -45.90 -52.28 -32.77
CA ARG A 464 -47.15 -53.08 -32.88
C ARG A 464 -48.28 -52.27 -33.50
N ALA A 465 -48.40 -50.98 -33.15
CA ALA A 465 -49.39 -50.07 -33.74
C ALA A 465 -49.10 -49.75 -35.22
N GLY A 466 -47.83 -49.80 -35.64
CA GLY A 466 -47.42 -49.58 -37.04
C GLY A 466 -47.42 -50.84 -37.91
N THR A 467 -47.24 -52.03 -37.33
CA THR A 467 -47.09 -53.30 -38.08
C THR A 467 -48.28 -54.24 -37.97
N HIS A 468 -49.29 -53.93 -37.14
CA HIS A 468 -50.59 -54.59 -37.15
C HIS A 468 -51.69 -53.52 -37.32
N PRO A 469 -52.20 -53.27 -38.54
CA PRO A 469 -53.51 -52.68 -38.67
C PRO A 469 -54.50 -53.74 -38.17
N ASP A 470 -54.87 -53.67 -36.90
CA ASP A 470 -55.83 -54.61 -36.33
C ASP A 470 -57.10 -54.55 -37.17
N GLY A 471 -57.51 -55.71 -37.68
CA GLY A 471 -58.52 -55.85 -38.70
C GLY A 471 -59.80 -55.11 -38.35
N SER A 472 -60.42 -54.56 -39.40
CA SER A 472 -61.74 -53.92 -39.41
C SER A 472 -62.73 -54.59 -38.45
N ARG A 473 -62.80 -54.11 -37.21
CA ARG A 473 -64.02 -54.22 -36.42
C ARG A 473 -64.93 -53.10 -36.92
N HIS A 474 -66.02 -53.50 -37.54
CA HIS A 474 -67.12 -52.62 -37.89
C HIS A 474 -67.75 -52.12 -36.57
N THR A 475 -67.16 -51.08 -35.97
CA THR A 475 -67.88 -50.24 -35.02
C THR A 475 -68.88 -49.41 -35.82
N PRO A 476 -70.16 -49.36 -35.43
CA PRO A 476 -71.11 -48.46 -36.07
C PRO A 476 -70.53 -47.03 -36.02
N PRO A 477 -70.79 -46.19 -37.03
CA PRO A 477 -70.28 -44.83 -37.03
C PRO A 477 -70.71 -44.17 -35.71
N PRO A 478 -69.78 -43.62 -34.91
CA PRO A 478 -70.21 -42.78 -33.81
C PRO A 478 -71.07 -41.69 -34.42
N GLU A 479 -72.23 -41.42 -33.81
CA GLU A 479 -73.04 -40.25 -34.15
C GLU A 479 -72.10 -39.05 -34.33
N PRO A 480 -72.36 -38.14 -35.30
CA PRO A 480 -71.52 -36.98 -35.51
C PRO A 480 -71.38 -36.26 -34.18
N PHE A 481 -70.21 -36.42 -33.55
CA PHE A 481 -69.85 -35.65 -32.38
C PHE A 481 -69.91 -34.21 -32.85
N HIS A 482 -70.96 -33.51 -32.45
CA HIS A 482 -70.96 -32.06 -32.36
C HIS A 482 -69.90 -31.69 -31.33
N ARG A 483 -68.62 -31.77 -31.71
CA ARG A 483 -67.64 -30.85 -31.16
C ARG A 483 -68.00 -29.52 -31.77
N ALA A 484 -68.80 -28.76 -31.04
CA ALA A 484 -68.67 -27.31 -31.06
C ALA A 484 -67.16 -27.03 -30.99
N PRO A 485 -66.59 -26.21 -31.88
CA PRO A 485 -65.23 -25.77 -31.72
C PRO A 485 -65.22 -25.04 -30.38
N ALA A 486 -64.69 -25.67 -29.35
CA ALA A 486 -64.36 -25.00 -28.10
C ALA A 486 -63.18 -24.08 -28.43
N ALA A 487 -63.50 -22.93 -29.00
CA ALA A 487 -62.68 -21.75 -28.92
C ALA A 487 -62.55 -21.42 -27.43
N GLY A 488 -61.48 -21.90 -26.79
CA GLY A 488 -61.20 -21.57 -25.40
C GLY A 488 -60.36 -22.60 -24.66
N ARG A 489 -59.24 -22.15 -24.09
CA ARG A 489 -58.54 -22.72 -22.93
C ARG A 489 -57.49 -23.84 -23.11
N ARG A 490 -56.89 -24.06 -24.29
CA ARG A 490 -55.67 -24.91 -24.38
C ARG A 490 -54.36 -24.21 -23.97
N GLY A 491 -54.33 -22.87 -23.91
CA GLY A 491 -53.18 -22.09 -23.41
C GLY A 491 -53.27 -21.70 -21.93
N ALA A 492 -54.46 -21.32 -21.46
CA ALA A 492 -54.65 -20.75 -20.13
C ALA A 492 -54.35 -21.72 -18.97
N GLY A 493 -54.70 -23.01 -19.10
CA GLY A 493 -54.44 -24.01 -18.06
C GLY A 493 -52.96 -24.38 -17.89
N ARG A 494 -52.14 -24.18 -18.93
CA ARG A 494 -50.68 -24.47 -18.89
C ARG A 494 -49.91 -23.33 -18.20
N ALA A 495 -50.26 -22.08 -18.50
CA ALA A 495 -49.69 -20.92 -17.83
C ALA A 495 -50.08 -20.87 -16.35
N ALA A 496 -51.34 -21.16 -16.02
CA ALA A 496 -51.83 -21.22 -14.63
C ALA A 496 -51.08 -22.27 -13.79
N ARG A 497 -50.88 -23.49 -14.30
CA ARG A 497 -50.10 -24.54 -13.60
C ARG A 497 -48.62 -24.18 -13.42
N THR A 498 -48.04 -23.44 -14.36
CA THR A 498 -46.64 -22.98 -14.24
C THR A 498 -46.54 -21.88 -13.19
N ALA A 499 -47.50 -20.94 -13.15
CA ALA A 499 -47.55 -19.89 -12.15
C ALA A 499 -47.76 -20.45 -10.72
N GLU A 500 -48.66 -21.43 -10.57
CA GLU A 500 -48.93 -22.11 -9.30
C GLU A 500 -47.69 -22.87 -8.78
N LEU A 501 -46.98 -23.57 -9.66
CA LEU A 501 -45.72 -24.26 -9.34
C LEU A 501 -44.56 -23.30 -9.00
N LEU A 502 -44.54 -22.09 -9.56
CA LEU A 502 -43.54 -21.07 -9.25
C LEU A 502 -43.85 -20.27 -7.98
N ALA A 503 -45.12 -20.28 -7.53
CA ALA A 503 -45.53 -19.67 -6.28
C ALA A 503 -44.94 -20.44 -5.09
N ASP A 504 -45.07 -21.77 -5.11
CA ASP A 504 -44.49 -22.71 -4.12
C ASP A 504 -43.67 -23.82 -4.81
N PRO A 505 -42.39 -23.57 -5.12
CA PRO A 505 -41.56 -24.46 -5.92
C PRO A 505 -40.99 -25.63 -5.09
N PRO A 506 -41.18 -26.89 -5.52
CA PRO A 506 -40.53 -28.05 -4.91
C PRO A 506 -38.99 -27.92 -4.93
N ASP A 507 -38.30 -28.43 -3.91
CA ASP A 507 -36.84 -28.32 -3.78
C ASP A 507 -36.07 -28.93 -4.96
N ALA A 508 -36.60 -30.01 -5.55
CA ALA A 508 -36.05 -30.63 -6.75
C ALA A 508 -36.08 -29.68 -7.97
N LEU A 509 -37.16 -28.91 -8.13
CA LEU A 509 -37.28 -27.90 -9.19
C LEU A 509 -36.31 -26.76 -8.97
N ARG A 510 -36.22 -26.26 -7.73
CA ARG A 510 -35.27 -25.19 -7.34
C ARG A 510 -33.83 -25.60 -7.65
N THR A 511 -33.44 -26.80 -7.23
CA THR A 511 -32.08 -27.33 -7.43
C THR A 511 -31.77 -27.50 -8.91
N ALA A 512 -32.66 -28.13 -9.68
CA ALA A 512 -32.46 -28.37 -11.11
C ALA A 512 -32.41 -27.08 -11.94
N LEU A 513 -33.26 -26.09 -11.60
CA LEU A 513 -33.29 -24.80 -12.30
C LEU A 513 -32.03 -23.99 -11.99
N THR A 514 -31.59 -23.97 -10.74
CA THR A 514 -30.35 -23.28 -10.32
C THR A 514 -29.14 -23.87 -11.04
N ALA A 515 -29.00 -25.20 -11.06
CA ALA A 515 -27.88 -25.87 -11.69
C ALA A 515 -27.81 -25.58 -13.21
N GLN A 516 -28.95 -25.53 -13.91
CA GLN A 516 -28.98 -25.23 -15.36
C GLN A 516 -28.71 -23.76 -15.69
N LEU A 517 -28.81 -22.86 -14.72
CA LEU A 517 -28.62 -21.42 -14.88
C LEU A 517 -27.30 -20.91 -14.30
N ALA A 518 -26.54 -21.74 -13.57
CA ALA A 518 -25.31 -21.36 -12.89
C ALA A 518 -24.28 -20.69 -13.82
N ASP A 519 -23.98 -21.29 -14.97
CA ASP A 519 -22.99 -20.75 -15.92
C ASP A 519 -23.40 -19.38 -16.49
N ALA A 520 -24.71 -19.18 -16.71
CA ALA A 520 -25.23 -17.90 -17.21
C ALA A 520 -25.32 -16.85 -16.09
N ALA A 521 -25.39 -17.28 -14.84
CA ALA A 521 -25.48 -16.41 -13.68
C ALA A 521 -24.11 -15.92 -13.20
N ALA A 522 -23.03 -16.69 -13.41
CA ALA A 522 -21.68 -16.37 -12.94
C ALA A 522 -21.18 -14.96 -13.31
N PRO A 523 -21.22 -14.51 -14.58
CA PRO A 523 -20.76 -13.15 -14.92
C PRO A 523 -21.65 -12.05 -14.34
N ILE A 524 -22.95 -12.30 -14.19
CA ILE A 524 -23.91 -11.37 -13.57
C ILE A 524 -23.59 -11.23 -12.07
N SER A 525 -23.36 -12.35 -11.37
CA SER A 525 -22.94 -12.35 -9.97
C SER A 525 -21.64 -11.59 -9.76
N ALA A 526 -20.63 -11.79 -10.64
CA ALA A 526 -19.36 -11.08 -10.54
C ALA A 526 -19.54 -9.56 -10.69
N TRP A 527 -20.40 -9.12 -11.62
CA TRP A 527 -20.73 -7.71 -11.80
C TRP A 527 -21.45 -7.15 -10.55
N LEU A 528 -22.44 -7.87 -10.02
CA LEU A 528 -23.18 -7.46 -8.82
C LEU A 528 -22.30 -7.46 -7.56
N GLN A 529 -21.32 -8.37 -7.46
CA GLN A 529 -20.33 -8.37 -6.38
C GLN A 529 -19.42 -7.14 -6.45
N ARG A 530 -18.97 -6.73 -7.65
CA ARG A 530 -18.23 -5.47 -7.81
C ARG A 530 -19.08 -4.27 -7.38
N LEU A 531 -20.38 -4.28 -7.70
CA LEU A 531 -21.31 -3.24 -7.27
C LEU A 531 -21.51 -3.23 -5.74
N ARG A 532 -21.58 -4.40 -5.09
CA ARG A 532 -21.59 -4.54 -3.61
C ARG A 532 -20.33 -3.99 -2.94
N LEU A 533 -19.18 -4.12 -3.61
CA LEU A 533 -17.92 -3.50 -3.20
C LEU A 533 -17.81 -2.02 -3.60
N LEU A 534 -18.93 -1.40 -4.01
CA LEU A 534 -19.07 0.02 -4.32
C LEU A 534 -18.23 0.48 -5.53
N HIS A 535 -17.84 -0.44 -6.43
CA HIS A 535 -17.13 -0.04 -7.65
C HIS A 535 -18.06 0.78 -8.55
N THR A 536 -17.49 1.69 -9.34
CA THR A 536 -18.19 2.49 -10.36
C THR A 536 -19.24 3.48 -9.85
N LEU A 537 -19.32 3.71 -8.53
CA LEU A 537 -20.24 4.69 -7.96
C LEU A 537 -19.70 6.12 -8.06
N PRO A 538 -20.54 7.11 -8.40
CA PRO A 538 -20.18 8.52 -8.29
C PRO A 538 -19.84 8.90 -6.85
N PHE A 539 -18.81 9.75 -6.68
CA PHE A 539 -18.36 10.16 -5.36
C PHE A 539 -19.44 10.90 -4.55
N ALA A 540 -20.31 11.67 -5.21
CA ALA A 540 -21.41 12.40 -4.57
C ALA A 540 -22.45 11.48 -3.91
N ASP A 541 -22.62 10.25 -4.41
CA ASP A 541 -23.53 9.27 -3.79
C ASP A 541 -22.92 8.64 -2.54
N LEU A 542 -21.59 8.56 -2.47
CA LEU A 542 -20.82 8.06 -1.33
C LEU A 542 -20.71 9.10 -0.21
N VAL A 543 -20.32 10.32 -0.57
CA VAL A 543 -20.14 11.47 0.33
C VAL A 543 -20.97 12.63 -0.20
N PRO A 544 -22.24 12.78 0.26
CA PRO A 544 -23.17 13.76 -0.30
C PRO A 544 -22.88 15.21 0.09
N ASP A 545 -22.10 15.46 1.14
CA ASP A 545 -21.70 16.79 1.58
C ASP A 545 -20.19 16.83 1.78
N GLU A 546 -19.50 17.79 1.12
CA GLU A 546 -18.05 17.92 1.19
C GLU A 546 -17.55 18.16 2.63
N ARG A 547 -18.36 18.78 3.49
CA ARG A 547 -18.00 19.04 4.89
C ARG A 547 -17.87 17.75 5.71
N ALA A 548 -18.45 16.64 5.25
CA ALA A 548 -18.26 15.33 5.88
C ALA A 548 -16.84 14.79 5.69
N LEU A 549 -16.14 15.18 4.61
CA LEU A 549 -14.77 14.77 4.29
C LEU A 549 -13.90 15.98 3.91
N PRO A 550 -13.49 16.80 4.91
CA PRO A 550 -12.60 17.94 4.67
C PRO A 550 -11.20 17.48 4.22
N ALA A 551 -10.40 18.39 3.67
CA ALA A 551 -9.01 18.11 3.32
C ALA A 551 -8.18 17.75 4.56
N GLU A 552 -7.17 16.89 4.38
CA GLU A 552 -6.34 16.33 5.45
C GLU A 552 -7.18 15.70 6.59
N SER A 553 -8.09 14.79 6.24
CA SER A 553 -8.93 14.08 7.22
C SER A 553 -9.06 12.59 6.97
N LEU A 554 -9.29 11.86 8.06
CA LEU A 554 -9.63 10.44 8.08
C LEU A 554 -11.01 10.26 8.68
N ARG A 555 -11.86 9.49 7.99
CA ARG A 555 -13.24 9.22 8.39
C ARG A 555 -13.53 7.73 8.43
N LEU A 556 -13.97 7.23 9.57
CA LEU A 556 -14.48 5.89 9.82
C LEU A 556 -15.99 5.86 9.56
N PHE A 557 -16.48 4.75 9.01
CA PHE A 557 -17.90 4.55 8.77
C PHE A 557 -18.31 3.09 8.86
N TYR A 558 -19.60 2.88 9.13
CA TYR A 558 -20.29 1.61 8.93
C TYR A 558 -20.89 1.55 7.53
N VAL A 559 -21.03 0.35 6.98
CA VAL A 559 -21.65 0.14 5.66
C VAL A 559 -23.09 -0.33 5.83
N ASP A 560 -24.03 0.45 5.29
CA ASP A 560 -25.46 0.13 5.30
C ASP A 560 -25.78 -1.02 4.33
N GLN A 561 -26.02 -2.21 4.91
CA GLN A 561 -26.41 -3.40 4.17
C GLN A 561 -27.76 -3.24 3.46
N GLY A 562 -28.66 -2.44 4.02
CA GLY A 562 -29.92 -2.10 3.41
C GLY A 562 -29.74 -1.26 2.16
N TRP A 563 -28.84 -0.28 2.21
CA TRP A 563 -28.47 0.53 1.05
C TRP A 563 -27.84 -0.33 -0.06
N LEU A 564 -26.90 -1.23 0.28
CA LEU A 564 -26.32 -2.19 -0.68
C LEU A 564 -27.37 -3.12 -1.28
N THR A 565 -28.31 -3.60 -0.47
CA THR A 565 -29.42 -4.45 -0.92
C THR A 565 -30.33 -3.69 -1.89
N GLY A 566 -30.66 -2.44 -1.58
CA GLY A 566 -31.41 -1.55 -2.47
C GLY A 566 -30.69 -1.35 -3.81
N LEU A 567 -29.40 -1.06 -3.77
CA LEU A 567 -28.55 -0.89 -4.96
C LEU A 567 -28.55 -2.13 -5.87
N VAL A 568 -28.26 -3.31 -5.30
CA VAL A 568 -28.24 -4.58 -6.03
C VAL A 568 -29.62 -4.93 -6.57
N SER A 569 -30.68 -4.73 -5.76
CA SER A 569 -32.06 -5.01 -6.18
C SER A 569 -32.51 -4.10 -7.33
N GLY A 570 -32.08 -2.83 -7.33
CA GLY A 570 -32.35 -1.90 -8.44
C GLY A 570 -31.65 -2.31 -9.72
N ALA A 571 -30.38 -2.73 -9.62
CA ALA A 571 -29.60 -3.22 -10.75
C ALA A 571 -30.17 -4.53 -11.33
N ALA A 572 -30.50 -5.50 -10.48
CA ALA A 572 -31.11 -6.76 -10.89
C ALA A 572 -32.55 -6.59 -11.42
N GLY A 573 -33.21 -5.47 -11.09
CA GLY A 573 -34.59 -5.19 -11.45
C GLY A 573 -34.82 -4.75 -12.90
N ILE A 574 -33.78 -4.41 -13.68
CA ILE A 574 -33.95 -3.82 -15.03
C ILE A 574 -34.63 -4.77 -16.04
N ALA A 575 -34.52 -6.08 -15.83
CA ALA A 575 -35.02 -7.11 -16.75
C ALA A 575 -36.30 -7.79 -16.24
N LEU A 576 -36.90 -7.30 -15.14
CA LEU A 576 -38.15 -7.84 -14.61
C LEU A 576 -39.35 -7.30 -15.40
N THR A 577 -39.93 -8.14 -16.26
CA THR A 577 -41.08 -7.72 -17.10
C THR A 577 -42.44 -8.09 -16.51
N GLY A 578 -42.49 -9.00 -15.53
CA GLY A 578 -43.72 -9.40 -14.85
C GLY A 578 -43.48 -10.36 -13.68
N GLU A 579 -44.57 -10.81 -13.05
CA GLU A 579 -44.54 -11.66 -11.83
C GLU A 579 -43.79 -12.98 -12.03
N THR A 580 -43.87 -13.57 -13.23
CA THR A 580 -43.15 -14.81 -13.56
C THR A 580 -41.64 -14.60 -13.54
N ASP A 581 -41.13 -13.48 -14.06
CA ASP A 581 -39.69 -13.17 -14.04
C ASP A 581 -39.21 -12.92 -12.61
N ALA A 582 -40.00 -12.21 -11.80
CA ALA A 582 -39.70 -11.99 -10.39
C ALA A 582 -39.66 -13.32 -9.60
N ALA A 583 -40.62 -14.22 -9.85
CA ALA A 583 -40.63 -15.55 -9.24
C ALA A 583 -39.41 -16.39 -9.65
N LEU A 584 -39.03 -16.37 -10.93
CA LEU A 584 -37.84 -17.09 -11.42
C LEU A 584 -36.55 -16.54 -10.82
N ALA A 585 -36.41 -15.21 -10.75
CA ALA A 585 -35.28 -14.57 -10.09
C ALA A 585 -35.20 -14.95 -8.61
N ARG A 586 -36.33 -14.99 -7.89
CA ARG A 586 -36.36 -15.43 -6.49
C ARG A 586 -35.88 -16.87 -6.30
N ILE A 587 -36.20 -17.76 -7.25
CA ILE A 587 -35.89 -19.19 -7.14
C ILE A 587 -34.45 -19.49 -7.53
N ALA A 588 -34.00 -18.96 -8.67
CA ALA A 588 -32.80 -19.44 -9.35
C ALA A 588 -31.68 -18.41 -9.47
N ALA A 589 -31.91 -17.13 -9.14
CA ALA A 589 -30.84 -16.14 -9.15
C ALA A 589 -29.96 -16.29 -7.90
N PRO A 590 -28.65 -16.56 -8.04
CA PRO A 590 -27.75 -16.71 -6.90
C PRO A 590 -27.60 -15.41 -6.11
N TRP A 591 -27.64 -14.25 -6.77
CA TRP A 591 -27.52 -12.93 -6.12
C TRP A 591 -28.71 -12.53 -5.23
N ASN A 592 -29.84 -13.23 -5.33
CA ASN A 592 -31.00 -13.05 -4.45
C ASN A 592 -30.95 -13.96 -3.21
N ARG A 593 -30.04 -14.93 -3.18
CA ARG A 593 -29.87 -15.80 -2.03
C ARG A 593 -29.01 -15.09 -1.00
N THR A 594 -29.54 -14.96 0.20
CA THR A 594 -28.80 -14.52 1.38
C THR A 594 -27.88 -15.65 1.87
N ASP A 595 -27.09 -16.26 0.98
CA ASP A 595 -26.08 -17.21 1.41
C ASP A 595 -24.99 -16.41 2.14
N ALA A 596 -24.77 -16.77 3.40
CA ALA A 596 -23.86 -16.11 4.35
C ALA A 596 -22.37 -16.17 3.95
N GLN A 597 -22.05 -16.60 2.73
CA GLN A 597 -20.70 -16.90 2.26
C GLN A 597 -20.09 -15.84 1.34
N GLU A 598 -20.87 -14.90 0.80
CA GLU A 598 -20.27 -13.79 0.03
C GLU A 598 -19.74 -12.69 0.97
N PRO A 599 -18.47 -12.27 0.84
CA PRO A 599 -17.90 -11.25 1.73
C PRO A 599 -18.55 -9.89 1.46
N THR A 600 -19.39 -9.44 2.39
CA THR A 600 -20.03 -8.12 2.36
C THR A 600 -19.26 -7.14 3.24
N PRO A 601 -18.96 -5.92 2.77
CA PRO A 601 -18.29 -4.92 3.59
C PRO A 601 -19.19 -4.46 4.73
N ARG A 602 -18.66 -4.38 5.96
CA ARG A 602 -19.39 -3.97 7.17
C ARG A 602 -18.96 -2.62 7.71
N ALA A 603 -17.70 -2.27 7.53
CA ALA A 603 -17.11 -1.01 7.94
C ALA A 603 -16.02 -0.60 6.94
N GLY A 604 -15.50 0.62 7.10
CA GLY A 604 -14.39 1.09 6.28
C GLY A 604 -13.79 2.39 6.78
N VAL A 605 -12.76 2.82 6.06
CA VAL A 605 -12.05 4.08 6.25
C VAL A 605 -12.05 4.83 4.93
N LEU A 606 -12.29 6.13 5.01
CA LEU A 606 -12.11 7.09 3.92
C LEU A 606 -11.05 8.10 4.34
N ILE A 607 -9.99 8.24 3.55
CA ILE A 607 -8.91 9.20 3.80
C ILE A 607 -8.92 10.23 2.68
N ARG A 608 -8.98 11.52 3.01
CA ARG A 608 -8.73 12.62 2.08
C ARG A 608 -7.49 13.38 2.52
N SER A 609 -6.34 13.10 1.91
CA SER A 609 -5.07 13.73 2.25
C SER A 609 -4.07 13.60 1.11
N ALA A 610 -3.16 14.57 1.01
CA ALA A 610 -1.96 14.48 0.17
C ALA A 610 -1.12 13.23 0.46
N LEU A 611 -1.26 12.63 1.66
CA LEU A 611 -0.66 11.35 2.02
C LEU A 611 -0.95 10.24 0.99
N VAL A 612 -2.14 10.24 0.38
CA VAL A 612 -2.54 9.22 -0.60
C VAL A 612 -1.71 9.31 -1.87
N HIS A 613 -1.36 10.53 -2.29
CA HIS A 613 -0.47 10.79 -3.43
C HIS A 613 1.00 10.61 -3.06
N GLU A 614 1.43 11.12 -1.90
CA GLU A 614 2.81 11.04 -1.42
C GLU A 614 3.24 9.60 -1.12
N CYS A 615 2.29 8.75 -0.75
CA CYS A 615 2.52 7.37 -0.35
C CYS A 615 1.53 6.41 -1.06
N PRO A 616 1.73 6.12 -2.38
CA PRO A 616 0.83 5.29 -3.17
C PRO A 616 0.67 3.83 -2.65
N GLY A 617 1.62 3.38 -1.82
CA GLY A 617 1.62 2.07 -1.17
C GLY A 617 1.06 2.04 0.25
N LEU A 618 0.39 3.11 0.72
CA LEU A 618 -0.13 3.23 2.09
C LEU A 618 -0.88 1.96 2.52
N LEU A 619 -0.44 1.35 3.62
CA LEU A 619 -1.03 0.15 4.17
C LEU A 619 -2.07 0.52 5.22
N VAL A 620 -3.30 0.02 5.03
CA VAL A 620 -4.39 0.17 6.00
C VAL A 620 -4.81 -1.22 6.46
N ARG A 621 -4.41 -1.59 7.68
CA ARG A 621 -4.63 -2.93 8.23
C ARG A 621 -5.64 -2.91 9.38
N PRO A 622 -6.83 -3.52 9.22
CA PRO A 622 -7.81 -3.65 10.28
C PRO A 622 -7.50 -4.86 11.18
N TYR A 623 -7.67 -4.70 12.49
CA TYR A 623 -7.50 -5.76 13.48
C TYR A 623 -8.73 -5.92 14.38
N ARG A 624 -8.92 -7.14 14.87
CA ARG A 624 -9.90 -7.49 15.92
C ARG A 624 -9.15 -7.90 17.19
N GLY A 625 -9.62 -7.41 18.34
CA GLY A 625 -8.92 -7.50 19.61
C GLY A 625 -7.84 -6.42 19.77
N HIS A 626 -7.15 -6.45 20.91
CA HIS A 626 -6.13 -5.47 21.29
C HIS A 626 -4.82 -6.18 21.67
N GLY A 627 -3.69 -5.51 21.42
CA GLY A 627 -2.36 -5.98 21.84
C GLY A 627 -1.92 -7.30 21.19
N GLU A 628 -1.26 -8.17 21.95
CA GLU A 628 -0.70 -9.45 21.44
C GLU A 628 -1.76 -10.46 20.96
N GLY A 629 -3.02 -10.29 21.36
CA GLY A 629 -4.14 -11.14 20.93
C GLY A 629 -4.84 -10.66 19.66
N ARG A 630 -4.32 -9.62 18.99
CA ARG A 630 -4.95 -9.02 17.80
C ARG A 630 -4.94 -9.99 16.61
N THR A 631 -6.06 -10.06 15.89
CA THR A 631 -6.21 -10.89 14.69
C THR A 631 -6.49 -10.00 13.48
N PRO A 632 -5.78 -10.19 12.34
CA PRO A 632 -6.00 -9.37 11.16
C PRO A 632 -7.38 -9.66 10.54
N LEU A 633 -8.06 -8.60 10.10
CA LEU A 633 -9.33 -8.69 9.37
C LEU A 633 -9.10 -8.57 7.86
N ALA A 634 -9.96 -9.19 7.05
CA ALA A 634 -9.84 -9.12 5.61
C ALA A 634 -10.24 -7.73 5.08
N VAL A 635 -9.35 -7.14 4.27
CA VAL A 635 -9.63 -5.94 3.48
C VAL A 635 -10.28 -6.38 2.17
N LEU A 636 -11.53 -5.99 1.95
CA LEU A 636 -12.32 -6.38 0.77
C LEU A 636 -12.05 -5.49 -0.45
N ARG A 637 -11.71 -4.21 -0.21
CA ARG A 637 -11.35 -3.25 -1.24
C ARG A 637 -10.42 -2.18 -0.65
N GLN A 638 -9.35 -1.87 -1.35
CA GLN A 638 -8.53 -0.68 -1.13
C GLN A 638 -8.31 -0.04 -2.50
N ASP A 639 -8.81 1.18 -2.68
CA ASP A 639 -8.85 1.83 -4.00
C ASP A 639 -8.78 3.35 -3.86
N ALA A 640 -7.99 4.00 -4.71
CA ALA A 640 -7.90 5.46 -4.75
C ALA A 640 -9.01 6.00 -5.66
N LEU A 641 -9.99 6.69 -5.08
CA LEU A 641 -11.12 7.27 -5.81
C LEU A 641 -10.76 8.59 -6.52
N GLY A 642 -9.63 9.19 -6.13
CA GLY A 642 -9.04 10.40 -6.69
C GLY A 642 -7.57 10.52 -6.26
N PRO A 643 -6.85 11.60 -6.64
CA PRO A 643 -5.43 11.76 -6.30
C PRO A 643 -5.18 11.75 -4.79
N ASP A 644 -6.11 12.33 -4.01
CA ASP A 644 -5.96 12.50 -2.56
C ASP A 644 -6.97 11.67 -1.75
N VAL A 645 -7.79 10.82 -2.40
CA VAL A 645 -8.91 10.12 -1.75
C VAL A 645 -8.74 8.61 -1.80
N LEU A 646 -8.55 7.98 -0.64
CA LEU A 646 -8.43 6.53 -0.49
C LEU A 646 -9.67 5.95 0.21
N LEU A 647 -10.31 4.96 -0.43
CA LEU A 647 -11.39 4.17 0.16
C LEU A 647 -10.87 2.78 0.53
N VAL A 648 -11.11 2.39 1.79
CA VAL A 648 -10.81 1.04 2.29
C VAL A 648 -12.05 0.43 2.92
N LEU A 649 -12.41 -0.79 2.49
CA LEU A 649 -13.58 -1.54 2.98
C LEU A 649 -13.13 -2.81 3.72
N PHE A 650 -13.72 -3.05 4.88
CA PHE A 650 -13.41 -4.17 5.77
C PHE A 650 -14.58 -5.16 5.82
N GLU A 651 -14.27 -6.45 5.96
CA GLU A 651 -15.27 -7.51 6.11
C GLU A 651 -16.04 -7.40 7.44
N GLN A 652 -15.39 -6.92 8.50
CA GLN A 652 -15.97 -6.78 9.85
C GLN A 652 -15.64 -5.39 10.42
N VAL A 653 -16.30 -5.02 11.52
CA VAL A 653 -15.98 -3.80 12.27
C VAL A 653 -14.65 -4.01 13.01
N PRO A 654 -13.59 -3.22 12.74
CA PRO A 654 -12.32 -3.34 13.44
C PRO A 654 -12.39 -2.75 14.85
N ASP A 655 -11.60 -3.32 15.76
CA ASP A 655 -11.32 -2.74 17.08
C ASP A 655 -10.12 -1.77 17.01
N GLU A 656 -9.18 -2.07 16.09
CA GLU A 656 -7.99 -1.25 15.82
C GLU A 656 -7.76 -1.14 14.31
N VAL A 657 -7.28 0.02 13.86
CA VAL A 657 -6.84 0.26 12.48
C VAL A 657 -5.41 0.74 12.49
N GLU A 658 -4.53 0.02 11.83
CA GLU A 658 -3.12 0.39 11.63
C GLU A 658 -2.96 1.09 10.28
N LEU A 659 -2.43 2.31 10.31
CA LEU A 659 -1.92 3.01 9.15
C LEU A 659 -0.40 2.84 9.14
N ALA A 660 0.13 2.29 8.06
CA ALA A 660 1.57 2.08 7.92
C ALA A 660 2.06 2.59 6.58
N GLU A 661 3.22 3.25 6.59
CA GLU A 661 3.97 3.46 5.36
C GLU A 661 4.26 2.11 4.70
N PRO A 662 4.28 2.03 3.36
CA PRO A 662 4.73 0.84 2.68
C PRO A 662 6.13 0.50 3.19
N PRO A 663 6.46 -0.80 3.31
CA PRO A 663 7.84 -1.20 3.43
C PRO A 663 8.51 -0.82 2.10
N GLU A 664 9.04 0.41 2.06
CA GLU A 664 10.01 0.87 1.10
C GLU A 664 11.34 0.91 1.87
N GLY A 665 12.45 0.63 1.18
CA GLY A 665 13.73 0.28 1.80
C GLY A 665 14.13 1.08 3.03
N LEU A 666 14.79 0.41 3.98
CA LEU A 666 15.22 0.98 5.27
C LEU A 666 15.91 2.33 5.10
N SER A 667 15.34 3.36 5.73
CA SER A 667 15.88 4.72 5.67
C SER A 667 16.70 5.06 6.91
N PHE A 668 17.58 6.05 6.81
CA PHE A 668 18.35 6.54 7.95
C PHE A 668 18.07 8.03 8.14
N GLY A 669 18.01 8.49 9.38
CA GLY A 669 17.65 9.85 9.68
C GLY A 669 17.50 10.13 11.16
N ILE A 670 16.75 11.19 11.44
CA ILE A 670 16.40 11.66 12.77
C ILE A 670 14.89 11.69 12.92
N ASP A 671 14.42 11.88 14.15
CA ASP A 671 13.01 11.97 14.50
C ASP A 671 12.61 13.40 14.89
N LEU A 672 11.31 13.62 15.02
CA LEU A 672 10.74 14.89 15.47
C LEU A 672 9.89 14.63 16.71
N ASP A 673 10.14 15.39 17.78
CA ASP A 673 9.30 15.36 18.98
C ASP A 673 7.95 16.08 18.73
N LEU A 674 7.05 16.04 19.72
CA LEU A 674 5.73 16.65 19.67
C LEU A 674 5.77 18.14 19.32
N ASP A 675 6.81 18.85 19.77
CA ASP A 675 7.06 20.27 19.48
C ASP A 675 7.83 20.50 18.17
N ARG A 676 7.96 19.46 17.33
CA ARG A 676 8.65 19.48 16.03
C ARG A 676 10.15 19.80 16.13
N LYS A 677 10.73 19.56 17.31
CA LYS A 677 12.17 19.64 17.56
C LYS A 677 12.84 18.35 17.08
N ARG A 678 14.03 18.47 16.49
CA ARG A 678 14.85 17.33 16.05
C ARG A 678 15.32 16.54 17.27
N VAL A 679 15.09 15.23 17.24
CA VAL A 679 15.51 14.27 18.26
C VAL A 679 15.96 12.96 17.60
N ILE A 680 16.62 12.09 18.35
CA ILE A 680 16.88 10.71 17.94
C ILE A 680 16.14 9.81 18.93
N ASP A 681 15.14 9.07 18.45
CA ASP A 681 14.47 8.08 19.30
C ASP A 681 15.45 6.94 19.60
N LEU A 682 15.70 6.70 20.90
CA LEU A 682 16.75 5.78 21.30
C LEU A 682 16.29 4.34 21.14
N ARG A 683 17.16 3.51 20.58
CA ARG A 683 16.93 2.08 20.33
C ARG A 683 17.89 1.24 21.17
N ARG A 684 17.45 0.06 21.56
CA ARG A 684 18.30 -0.91 22.26
C ARG A 684 19.42 -1.39 21.34
N VAL A 685 20.63 -1.46 21.88
CA VAL A 685 21.82 -1.99 21.19
C VAL A 685 22.09 -3.42 21.68
N ASP A 686 21.73 -3.73 22.92
CA ASP A 686 21.96 -5.05 23.53
C ASP A 686 20.76 -6.00 23.40
N ALA A 687 21.05 -7.29 23.42
CA ALA A 687 20.06 -8.36 23.51
C ALA A 687 19.27 -8.27 24.83
N PRO A 688 17.99 -8.73 24.89
CA PRO A 688 17.29 -9.57 23.91
C PRO A 688 16.44 -8.86 22.84
N ASP A 689 16.49 -7.53 22.67
CA ASP A 689 15.63 -6.79 21.72
C ASP A 689 16.41 -5.74 20.92
N VAL A 690 17.46 -6.13 20.21
CA VAL A 690 18.31 -5.21 19.43
C VAL A 690 17.48 -4.44 18.39
N ALA A 691 17.73 -3.14 18.26
CA ALA A 691 17.04 -2.18 17.40
C ALA A 691 15.58 -1.87 17.77
N ARG A 692 15.03 -2.45 18.85
CA ARG A 692 13.73 -2.05 19.39
C ARG A 692 13.83 -0.67 20.04
N GLN A 693 12.90 0.23 19.71
CA GLN A 693 12.81 1.55 20.34
C GLN A 693 12.58 1.41 21.85
N ILE A 694 13.27 2.24 22.63
CA ILE A 694 13.10 2.36 24.07
C ILE A 694 11.95 3.34 24.31
N ASP A 695 10.84 2.84 24.85
CA ASP A 695 9.62 3.62 24.99
C ASP A 695 9.87 4.93 25.75
N SER A 696 9.38 6.03 25.17
CA SER A 696 9.48 7.39 25.71
C SER A 696 10.90 7.94 25.90
N GLU A 697 11.96 7.29 25.42
CA GLU A 697 13.34 7.80 25.51
C GLU A 697 13.83 8.33 24.16
N ALA A 698 14.29 9.58 24.16
CA ALA A 698 14.85 10.26 22.99
C ALA A 698 16.13 11.01 23.38
N PHE A 699 16.94 11.37 22.39
CA PHE A 699 18.13 12.20 22.59
C PHE A 699 18.04 13.50 21.78
N PRO A 700 18.29 14.67 22.39
CA PRO A 700 18.58 14.89 23.82
C PRO A 700 17.32 14.83 24.71
N ARG A 701 17.47 14.43 25.98
CA ARG A 701 16.40 14.51 27.01
C ARG A 701 16.93 15.12 28.32
N PRO A 702 16.30 16.19 28.86
CA PRO A 702 15.14 16.90 28.33
C PRO A 702 15.45 17.54 26.97
N VAL A 703 14.43 17.61 26.10
CA VAL A 703 14.54 18.25 24.78
C VAL A 703 14.65 19.75 25.03
N GLY A 704 15.88 20.26 25.15
CA GLY A 704 16.15 21.69 25.35
C GLY A 704 15.56 22.56 24.24
N ASP A 705 15.71 23.88 24.32
CA ASP A 705 15.17 24.80 23.31
C ASP A 705 15.71 24.50 21.91
N ASP A 706 16.99 24.14 21.82
CA ASP A 706 17.67 23.80 20.56
C ASP A 706 17.54 22.32 20.13
N GLY A 707 16.98 21.44 20.96
CA GLY A 707 16.89 20.00 20.66
C GLY A 707 18.21 19.40 20.16
N LEU A 708 18.19 18.64 19.07
CA LEU A 708 19.39 18.09 18.42
C LEU A 708 20.24 19.16 17.71
N ASP A 709 19.74 20.37 17.47
CA ASP A 709 20.46 21.42 16.72
C ASP A 709 21.75 21.86 17.41
N ALA A 710 21.83 21.72 18.74
CA ALA A 710 23.05 21.94 19.51
C ALA A 710 24.21 20.98 19.14
N TYR A 711 23.90 19.85 18.50
CA TYR A 711 24.84 18.83 18.05
C TYR A 711 25.01 18.83 16.52
N LEU A 712 24.51 19.87 15.84
CA LEU A 712 24.68 20.08 14.40
C LEU A 712 25.66 21.23 14.14
N ARG A 713 26.48 21.07 13.11
CA ARG A 713 27.28 22.14 12.50
C ARG A 713 26.40 22.94 11.52
N PRO A 714 26.70 24.24 11.36
CA PRO A 714 26.04 25.07 10.36
C PRO A 714 26.40 24.60 8.94
N ASP A 715 25.42 24.67 8.05
CA ASP A 715 25.60 24.53 6.61
C ASP A 715 26.19 25.83 6.00
N PRO A 716 26.47 25.87 4.69
CA PRO A 716 26.95 27.10 4.04
C PRO A 716 26.04 28.32 4.19
N ALA A 717 24.74 28.11 4.44
CA ALA A 717 23.78 29.18 4.72
C ALA A 717 23.66 29.53 6.22
N GLY A 718 24.48 28.92 7.08
CA GLY A 718 24.51 29.17 8.53
C GLY A 718 23.46 28.39 9.34
N ARG A 719 22.71 27.47 8.72
CA ARG A 719 21.64 26.71 9.38
C ARG A 719 22.17 25.41 9.99
N PRO A 720 21.71 24.99 11.19
CA PRO A 720 22.13 23.72 11.78
C PRO A 720 21.59 22.54 10.97
N ALA A 721 22.46 21.87 10.21
CA ALA A 721 22.07 20.79 9.30
C ALA A 721 23.06 19.64 9.18
N VAL A 722 24.34 19.84 9.54
CA VAL A 722 25.38 18.82 9.35
C VAL A 722 25.68 18.15 10.69
N LEU A 723 25.58 16.83 10.79
CA LEU A 723 25.88 16.07 12.02
C LEU A 723 27.32 16.34 12.50
N ASP A 724 27.49 16.65 13.79
CA ASP A 724 28.78 16.80 14.47
C ASP A 724 29.10 15.56 15.30
N LEU A 725 29.68 14.55 14.66
CA LEU A 725 29.86 13.23 15.26
C LEU A 725 31.09 13.18 16.18
N ARG A 726 32.20 13.80 15.79
CA ARG A 726 33.51 13.88 16.48
C ARG A 726 33.67 12.93 17.69
N PRO A 727 34.04 11.66 17.45
CA PRO A 727 34.13 10.61 18.50
C PRO A 727 35.10 10.93 19.65
N ALA A 728 36.12 11.75 19.40
CA ALA A 728 37.13 12.10 20.41
C ALA A 728 36.68 13.24 21.36
N ALA A 729 35.66 14.01 20.99
CA ALA A 729 35.21 15.16 21.77
C ALA A 729 34.07 14.78 22.72
N ALA A 730 34.25 15.07 24.02
CA ALA A 730 33.29 14.68 25.07
C ALA A 730 31.90 15.31 24.92
N ASP A 731 31.82 16.50 24.31
CA ASP A 731 30.59 17.28 24.19
C ASP A 731 29.87 17.13 22.84
N ARG A 732 30.26 16.13 22.03
CA ARG A 732 29.70 15.91 20.68
C ARG A 732 28.78 14.71 20.62
N LEU A 733 28.06 14.61 19.49
CA LEU A 733 26.87 13.76 19.35
C LEU A 733 27.13 12.31 19.79
N LEU A 734 28.19 11.67 19.27
CA LEU A 734 28.48 10.27 19.56
C LEU A 734 28.75 10.00 21.05
N ARG A 735 29.52 10.86 21.71
CA ARG A 735 29.87 10.67 23.13
C ARG A 735 28.67 10.90 24.03
N LYS A 736 27.90 11.97 23.82
CA LYS A 736 26.69 12.25 24.63
C LYS A 736 25.61 11.20 24.41
N LEU A 737 25.41 10.76 23.17
CA LEU A 737 24.48 9.69 22.84
C LEU A 737 24.92 8.37 23.49
N GLY A 738 26.20 8.02 23.41
CA GLY A 738 26.76 6.84 24.07
C GLY A 738 26.62 6.89 25.60
N THR A 739 26.87 8.05 26.23
CA THR A 739 26.65 8.24 27.67
C THR A 739 25.18 8.02 28.03
N ARG A 740 24.24 8.56 27.25
CA ARG A 740 22.81 8.38 27.50
C ARG A 740 22.38 6.92 27.37
N LEU A 741 22.90 6.20 26.37
CA LEU A 741 22.66 4.76 26.24
C LEU A 741 23.25 3.97 27.43
N THR A 742 24.43 4.37 27.91
CA THR A 742 25.06 3.75 29.10
C THR A 742 24.22 3.99 30.36
N GLU A 743 23.65 5.19 30.54
CA GLU A 743 22.72 5.51 31.64
C GLU A 743 21.45 4.64 31.60
N LEU A 744 20.99 4.28 30.39
CA LEU A 744 19.84 3.38 30.17
C LEU A 744 20.23 1.89 30.28
N GLY A 745 21.47 1.58 30.70
CA GLY A 745 21.96 0.21 30.87
C GLY A 745 22.25 -0.52 29.55
N GLN A 746 22.47 0.21 28.46
CA GLN A 746 22.93 -0.32 27.17
C GLN A 746 24.47 -0.21 27.06
N GLN A 747 25.05 -0.84 26.04
CA GLN A 747 26.49 -0.96 25.79
C GLN A 747 27.27 0.35 26.02
N ALA A 748 28.45 0.24 26.64
CA ALA A 748 29.23 1.37 27.13
C ALA A 748 29.68 2.31 26.01
N ALA A 749 29.60 3.62 26.25
CA ALA A 749 29.97 4.75 25.36
C ALA A 749 31.38 4.71 24.74
N ALA A 750 32.24 3.76 25.13
CA ALA A 750 33.58 3.55 24.59
C ALA A 750 33.62 2.67 23.34
N GLU A 751 32.57 1.86 23.08
CA GLU A 751 32.48 0.89 21.97
C GLU A 751 31.40 1.25 20.93
N PHE A 752 30.92 2.50 20.91
CA PHE A 752 29.86 2.90 19.98
C PHE A 752 30.38 3.00 18.53
N GLY A 753 30.37 1.86 17.83
CA GLY A 753 30.82 1.71 16.45
C GLY A 753 29.83 2.22 15.39
N PRO A 754 30.22 2.22 14.11
CA PRO A 754 29.36 2.60 12.97
C PRO A 754 28.01 1.86 12.92
N ALA A 755 27.98 0.57 13.23
CA ALA A 755 26.76 -0.22 13.27
C ALA A 755 25.81 0.23 14.40
N GLY A 756 26.37 0.59 15.56
CA GLY A 756 25.61 1.14 16.68
C GLY A 756 24.95 2.48 16.30
N LEU A 757 25.69 3.37 15.64
CA LEU A 757 25.14 4.63 15.12
C LEU A 757 24.05 4.36 14.08
N ALA A 758 24.30 3.45 13.14
CA ALA A 758 23.33 3.08 12.11
C ALA A 758 22.02 2.63 12.74
N VAL A 759 22.06 1.75 13.76
CA VAL A 759 20.88 1.30 14.52
C VAL A 759 20.10 2.46 15.12
N GLN A 760 20.77 3.46 15.71
CA GLN A 760 20.09 4.62 16.29
C GLN A 760 19.45 5.53 15.24
N LEU A 761 20.05 5.62 14.05
CA LEU A 761 19.56 6.44 12.94
C LEU A 761 18.57 5.69 12.04
N VAL A 762 18.30 4.40 12.26
CA VAL A 762 17.36 3.65 11.41
C VAL A 762 15.96 4.23 11.56
N ASN A 763 15.43 4.74 10.46
CA ASN A 763 14.03 5.11 10.29
C ASN A 763 13.30 3.93 9.65
N MET A 764 12.63 3.14 10.49
CA MET A 764 11.71 2.11 10.04
C MET A 764 10.43 2.75 9.49
N PRO A 765 9.75 2.12 8.50
CA PRO A 765 8.44 2.56 8.03
C PRO A 765 7.51 2.80 9.22
N ARG A 766 6.97 4.02 9.31
CA ARG A 766 6.21 4.43 10.49
C ARG A 766 4.84 3.76 10.46
N ARG A 767 4.37 3.43 11.66
CA ARG A 767 3.10 2.76 11.88
C ARG A 767 2.34 3.49 12.97
N GLN A 768 1.12 3.88 12.68
CA GLN A 768 0.20 4.43 13.66
C GLN A 768 -0.95 3.46 13.87
N LEU A 769 -1.11 3.02 15.11
CA LEU A 769 -2.29 2.28 15.53
C LEU A 769 -3.36 3.26 16.04
N ILE A 770 -4.55 3.17 15.47
CA ILE A 770 -5.75 3.89 15.91
C ILE A 770 -6.62 2.87 16.63
N THR A 771 -6.76 3.02 17.95
CA THR A 771 -7.56 2.13 18.78
C THR A 771 -8.90 2.77 19.10
N ARG A 772 -9.96 1.97 19.06
CA ARG A 772 -11.25 2.41 19.61
C ARG A 772 -11.11 2.48 21.13
N ALA A 773 -11.32 3.66 21.73
CA ALA A 773 -11.43 3.78 23.17
C ALA A 773 -12.49 2.77 23.66
N GLY A 774 -12.08 1.82 24.49
CA GLY A 774 -13.01 0.89 25.12
C GLY A 774 -14.06 1.70 25.87
N ALA A 775 -15.32 1.24 25.83
CA ALA A 775 -16.34 1.82 26.71
C ALA A 775 -15.78 1.80 28.15
N PRO A 776 -15.81 2.91 28.90
CA PRO A 776 -15.48 2.86 30.31
C PRO A 776 -16.37 1.77 30.94
N ARG A 777 -15.74 0.75 31.51
CA ARG A 777 -16.42 -0.35 32.18
C ARG A 777 -17.29 0.14 33.33
#